data_AF-C6CK25-F1
#
_entry.id   AF-C6CK25-F1
#
_cell.length_a   1.000
_cell.length_b   1.000
_cell.length_c   1.000
_cell.angle_alpha   90.00
_cell.angle_beta   90.00
_cell.angle_gamma   90.00
#
_symmetry.space_group_name_H-M   'P 1'
#
loop_
_entity.id
_entity.type
_entity.pdbx_description
1 polymer ?
#
loop_
_entity_poly.entity_id
_entity_poly.type
_entity_poly.pdbx_seq_one_letter_code
_entity_poly.pdbx_strand_id
1 'polypeptide(L)'
;MNIGWVLKKNSVVNRFMITDLEEKYYPAEADTLPDNVNYRFINGFVDVGVLPCRVRFLRETAPREVNLPEQLRFRTLWSGGDDSQSVNFSDFWPCPTHVQRFARCYLYSDSLQTAPFQLSTCGGVTVWLNGRRICRFTPFSRNTEQQCELTLPLQLGLNTLVVHTEELCERDTDYLFSLRYLGETPLRWQVAPDASCSERMWALDNWINNLSLVENLTDSDTLTLRAAAPLPEAVEVHHQLACNVNESMPPWRQTLSLAAGNSGWQVALPTGLVGYYDLVCRVRCGDMTLTRTVSFGRLPTQTLSARAMPALATLDARRDYLLRHTALHGFERIGRVLAMFATGEGTADMMPILNQALHKISRREDCADFQLVPLIWLWQRYQGQRLATHDWRRVRSAILGFRYWIDEPGNDTMWFWSENHCLCFHVAQYLAGQNFPDAVFVCSGRKGREQQAIARQRLDRWFDAILEHGLVEWNSAAYYPIDLIGLVALAELACDDSLRERARTVIDRILLMTAWVHQNGVAVGTMGRAYDKELRSGMLTELSGLCALVWGEGWLIPHCAALPLLCLSQYQPPEESYAIADWRSPQGAQARWVQGLNRSARVIAWKQPDVAFSSVFDHHPGQPGHQQHVLDIRLGRHYAARLWVNHPGEDRPDGVHRPSYWAGNGRLPHVMQHRNRAWIVFDLQQDLRRWTHLYLPRTALDEVVVEPNWCFVRGGNGYAALHNPAGLQPYTPDGGQPDSELRAEGERNVWYIAVDSGQGAADFPAFIARFRRRQAQWTDDGAVQFDDPDYGLMRWHPASGFAVNHHPFVFPDTVSVIPERTEEDR
;
A
#
# COMPACT_ATOMS: atom_id res chain seq x y z
N MET A 1 -13.63 -41.12 -11.75
CA MET A 1 -12.31 -40.51 -11.49
C MET A 1 -12.54 -39.03 -11.27
N ASN A 2 -12.14 -38.50 -10.12
CA ASN A 2 -12.18 -37.06 -9.87
C ASN A 2 -10.96 -36.43 -10.56
N ILE A 3 -11.08 -36.24 -11.88
CA ILE A 3 -9.99 -35.72 -12.71
C ILE A 3 -9.95 -34.20 -12.56
N GLY A 4 -9.05 -33.71 -11.70
CA GLY A 4 -8.57 -32.33 -11.68
C GLY A 4 -9.62 -31.25 -11.37
N TRP A 5 -9.29 -30.01 -11.74
CA TRP A 5 -10.18 -28.85 -11.64
C TRP A 5 -11.10 -28.76 -12.87
N VAL A 6 -12.27 -28.14 -12.70
CA VAL A 6 -13.28 -27.97 -13.76
C VAL A 6 -13.25 -26.55 -14.30
N LEU A 7 -13.03 -26.41 -15.61
CA LEU A 7 -12.98 -25.14 -16.32
C LEU A 7 -14.34 -24.86 -16.94
N LYS A 8 -15.08 -23.95 -16.33
CA LYS A 8 -16.37 -23.48 -16.83
C LYS A 8 -16.16 -22.28 -17.76
N LYS A 9 -17.20 -21.93 -18.51
CA LYS A 9 -17.22 -20.70 -19.31
C LYS A 9 -16.86 -19.51 -18.44
N ASN A 10 -16.01 -18.63 -18.97
CA ASN A 10 -15.46 -17.45 -18.32
C ASN A 10 -14.55 -17.72 -17.11
N SER A 11 -14.27 -18.96 -16.75
CA SER A 11 -13.22 -19.30 -15.77
C SER A 11 -11.84 -19.30 -16.42
N VAL A 12 -10.80 -19.18 -15.61
CA VAL A 12 -9.40 -19.13 -16.07
C VAL A 12 -8.63 -20.36 -15.63
N VAL A 13 -7.63 -20.75 -16.41
CA VAL A 13 -6.64 -21.73 -15.94
C VAL A 13 -5.71 -21.00 -14.97
N ASN A 14 -5.75 -21.35 -13.67
CA ASN A 14 -5.04 -20.62 -12.61
C ASN A 14 -4.22 -21.55 -11.68
N ARG A 15 -3.83 -22.72 -12.17
CA ARG A 15 -2.82 -23.58 -11.53
C ARG A 15 -1.82 -24.06 -12.57
N PHE A 16 -0.53 -23.84 -12.32
CA PHE A 16 0.54 -24.26 -13.21
C PHE A 16 1.75 -24.73 -12.41
N MET A 17 2.39 -25.80 -12.87
CA MET A 17 3.76 -26.05 -12.47
C MET A 17 4.68 -25.06 -13.20
N ILE A 18 5.55 -24.37 -12.48
CA ILE A 18 6.39 -23.29 -12.99
C ILE A 18 7.89 -23.57 -12.81
N THR A 19 8.71 -22.92 -13.62
CA THR A 19 10.17 -22.85 -13.46
C THR A 19 10.57 -21.76 -12.46
N ASP A 20 11.83 -21.71 -12.08
CA ASP A 20 12.40 -20.58 -11.35
C ASP A 20 12.30 -19.29 -12.20
N LEU A 21 12.39 -18.12 -11.54
CA LEU A 21 12.46 -16.84 -12.25
C LEU A 21 13.84 -16.72 -12.90
N GLU A 22 13.89 -16.39 -14.18
CA GLU A 22 15.11 -15.87 -14.78
C GLU A 22 15.05 -14.35 -14.78
N GLU A 23 16.04 -13.70 -14.17
CA GLU A 23 16.15 -12.24 -14.09
C GLU A 23 17.46 -11.79 -14.72
N LYS A 24 17.38 -10.81 -15.62
CA LYS A 24 18.55 -10.25 -16.29
C LYS A 24 18.48 -8.73 -16.32
N TYR A 25 19.49 -8.07 -15.76
CA TYR A 25 19.64 -6.63 -15.87
C TYR A 25 19.67 -6.18 -17.35
N TYR A 26 18.81 -5.23 -17.71
CA TYR A 26 18.56 -4.81 -19.10
C TYR A 26 18.71 -3.30 -19.28
N PRO A 27 19.93 -2.74 -19.17
CA PRO A 27 20.15 -1.31 -19.40
C PRO A 27 20.10 -0.96 -20.89
N ALA A 28 19.98 0.33 -21.21
CA ALA A 28 20.23 0.88 -22.54
C ALA A 28 21.39 1.89 -22.51
N GLU A 29 21.76 2.45 -23.66
CA GLU A 29 22.57 3.65 -23.71
C GLU A 29 21.85 4.78 -22.96
N ALA A 30 22.63 5.60 -22.24
CA ALA A 30 22.06 6.70 -21.47
C ALA A 30 21.56 7.81 -22.40
N ASP A 31 20.35 8.30 -22.16
CA ASP A 31 19.73 9.35 -22.95
C ASP A 31 18.95 10.32 -22.05
N THR A 32 18.67 11.51 -22.56
CA THR A 32 17.78 12.49 -21.94
C THR A 32 16.34 12.20 -22.34
N LEU A 33 15.40 12.52 -21.46
CA LEU A 33 13.97 12.44 -21.74
C LEU A 33 13.35 13.84 -21.63
N PRO A 34 12.23 14.11 -22.33
CA PRO A 34 11.57 15.41 -22.27
C PRO A 34 11.08 15.70 -20.84
N ASP A 35 11.41 16.90 -20.34
CA ASP A 35 10.93 17.39 -19.04
C ASP A 35 9.50 17.95 -19.20
N ASN A 36 8.53 17.04 -19.25
CA ASN A 36 7.10 17.37 -19.35
C ASN A 36 6.45 17.66 -17.99
N VAL A 37 7.23 17.71 -16.90
CA VAL A 37 6.70 17.96 -15.56
C VAL A 37 6.23 19.40 -15.46
N ASN A 38 4.90 19.55 -15.41
CA ASN A 38 4.23 20.85 -15.35
C ASN A 38 3.88 21.28 -13.92
N TYR A 39 4.24 20.47 -12.91
CA TYR A 39 3.92 20.68 -11.48
C TYR A 39 2.42 20.72 -11.19
N ARG A 40 1.61 20.06 -12.04
CA ARG A 40 0.20 19.78 -11.78
C ARG A 40 0.09 18.34 -11.33
N PHE A 41 0.18 18.13 -10.02
CA PHE A 41 0.21 16.79 -9.44
C PHE A 41 -1.17 16.15 -9.43
N ILE A 42 -1.26 15.00 -10.08
CA ILE A 42 -2.40 14.08 -10.08
C ILE A 42 -1.85 12.69 -9.78
N ASN A 43 -2.61 11.87 -9.06
CA ASN A 43 -2.20 10.50 -8.77
C ASN A 43 -2.03 9.72 -10.07
N GLY A 44 -0.81 9.26 -10.37
CA GLY A 44 -0.52 8.45 -11.56
C GLY A 44 0.71 8.90 -12.34
N PHE A 45 0.80 8.41 -13.58
CA PHE A 45 1.92 8.63 -14.48
C PHE A 45 1.80 9.99 -15.20
N VAL A 46 2.91 10.73 -15.27
CA VAL A 46 3.07 11.88 -16.17
C VAL A 46 3.80 11.37 -17.41
N ASP A 47 3.27 11.66 -18.60
CA ASP A 47 3.92 11.26 -19.85
C ASP A 47 5.27 11.98 -20.04
N VAL A 48 6.33 11.29 -19.63
CA VAL A 48 7.73 11.70 -19.82
C VAL A 48 8.40 10.91 -20.95
N GLY A 49 7.60 10.28 -21.81
CA GLY A 49 8.07 9.41 -22.89
C GLY A 49 8.42 7.99 -22.44
N VAL A 50 8.97 7.22 -23.38
CA VAL A 50 9.35 5.82 -23.20
C VAL A 50 10.79 5.75 -22.71
N LEU A 51 11.05 5.01 -21.63
CA LEU A 51 12.40 4.87 -21.08
C LEU A 51 13.36 4.23 -22.11
N PRO A 52 14.66 4.60 -22.12
CA PRO A 52 15.63 4.09 -23.08
C PRO A 52 15.74 2.55 -23.10
N CYS A 53 15.62 1.90 -21.93
CA CYS A 53 15.61 0.43 -21.83
C CYS A 53 14.43 -0.19 -22.58
N ARG A 54 13.22 0.39 -22.49
CA ARG A 54 12.03 -0.09 -23.21
C ARG A 54 12.12 0.17 -24.71
N VAL A 55 12.63 1.33 -25.14
CA VAL A 55 12.90 1.59 -26.56
C VAL A 55 13.82 0.52 -27.15
N ARG A 56 14.92 0.23 -26.47
CA ARG A 56 15.86 -0.82 -26.85
C ARG A 56 15.18 -2.20 -26.86
N PHE A 57 14.47 -2.54 -25.79
CA PHE A 57 13.82 -3.85 -25.64
C PHE A 57 12.81 -4.12 -26.74
N LEU A 58 11.94 -3.15 -27.05
CA LEU A 58 10.94 -3.26 -28.11
C LEU A 58 11.58 -3.44 -29.49
N ARG A 59 12.76 -2.86 -29.71
CA ARG A 59 13.51 -2.99 -30.97
C ARG A 59 14.26 -4.32 -31.08
N GLU A 60 14.89 -4.78 -30.01
CA GLU A 60 15.89 -5.86 -30.06
C GLU A 60 15.40 -7.19 -29.51
N THR A 61 14.64 -7.17 -28.41
CA THR A 61 14.29 -8.38 -27.64
C THR A 61 12.84 -8.79 -27.82
N ALA A 62 11.91 -7.82 -27.82
CA ALA A 62 10.49 -8.09 -28.04
C ALA A 62 10.19 -8.80 -29.38
N PRO A 63 10.89 -8.54 -30.51
CA PRO A 63 10.61 -9.22 -31.78
C PRO A 63 11.24 -10.62 -31.90
N ARG A 64 12.13 -11.02 -30.97
CA ARG A 64 12.88 -12.28 -31.09
C ARG A 64 11.93 -13.48 -31.11
N GLU A 65 12.34 -14.53 -31.81
CA GLU A 65 11.65 -15.82 -31.74
C GLU A 65 11.92 -16.50 -30.39
N VAL A 66 10.87 -17.05 -29.78
CA VAL A 66 10.96 -17.83 -28.54
C VAL A 66 10.71 -19.29 -28.90
N ASN A 67 11.69 -20.14 -28.62
CA ASN A 67 11.61 -21.58 -28.79
C ASN A 67 11.30 -22.25 -27.45
N LEU A 68 10.61 -23.38 -27.48
CA LEU A 68 10.40 -24.22 -26.31
C LEU A 68 11.71 -24.96 -26.00
N PRO A 69 12.36 -24.73 -24.85
CA PRO A 69 13.60 -25.43 -24.50
C PRO A 69 13.39 -26.94 -24.36
N GLU A 70 14.39 -27.74 -24.77
CA GLU A 70 14.33 -29.21 -24.67
C GLU A 70 14.26 -29.70 -23.22
N GLN A 71 14.84 -28.95 -22.29
CA GLN A 71 14.89 -29.30 -20.87
C GLN A 71 14.32 -28.15 -20.04
N LEU A 72 13.13 -28.37 -19.47
CA LEU A 72 12.50 -27.49 -18.50
C LEU A 72 12.25 -28.26 -17.20
N ARG A 73 12.55 -27.63 -16.06
CA ARG A 73 12.33 -28.22 -14.73
C ARG A 73 11.18 -27.51 -14.03
N PHE A 74 10.04 -28.17 -13.97
CA PHE A 74 8.83 -27.68 -13.33
C PHE A 74 8.69 -28.27 -11.94
N ARG A 75 9.18 -27.56 -10.92
CA ARG A 75 9.22 -28.05 -9.52
C ARG A 75 8.29 -27.30 -8.58
N THR A 76 7.85 -26.12 -8.95
CA THR A 76 7.00 -25.28 -8.08
C THR A 76 5.59 -25.25 -8.63
N LEU A 77 4.58 -25.53 -7.81
CA LEU A 77 3.19 -25.26 -8.16
C LEU A 77 2.90 -23.79 -7.84
N TRP A 78 2.59 -23.02 -8.87
CA TRP A 78 1.90 -21.75 -8.70
C TRP A 78 0.40 -22.00 -8.65
N SER A 79 -0.26 -21.44 -7.64
CA SER A 79 -1.70 -21.54 -7.45
C SER A 79 -2.31 -20.19 -7.17
N GLY A 80 -3.36 -19.86 -7.91
CA GLY A 80 -4.17 -18.68 -7.68
C GLY A 80 -5.31 -18.89 -6.67
N GLY A 81 -5.52 -20.11 -6.16
CA GLY A 81 -6.77 -20.45 -5.47
C GLY A 81 -7.97 -20.46 -6.43
N ASP A 82 -9.19 -20.57 -5.90
CA ASP A 82 -10.40 -20.68 -6.74
C ASP A 82 -10.86 -19.34 -7.33
N ASP A 83 -10.57 -18.22 -6.68
CA ASP A 83 -11.07 -16.91 -7.08
C ASP A 83 -10.16 -16.15 -8.04
N SER A 84 -8.89 -16.53 -8.16
CA SER A 84 -7.94 -15.79 -9.00
C SER A 84 -8.31 -15.83 -10.49
N GLN A 85 -8.28 -14.64 -11.11
CA GLN A 85 -8.58 -14.40 -12.52
C GLN A 85 -7.33 -14.36 -13.42
N SER A 86 -6.12 -14.51 -12.87
CA SER A 86 -4.87 -14.50 -13.64
C SER A 86 -3.74 -15.23 -12.92
N VAL A 87 -2.74 -15.67 -13.68
CA VAL A 87 -1.44 -16.10 -13.16
C VAL A 87 -0.57 -14.87 -12.96
N ASN A 88 -0.34 -14.50 -11.70
CA ASN A 88 0.28 -13.23 -11.34
C ASN A 88 1.65 -13.44 -10.64
N PHE A 89 2.69 -12.84 -11.22
CA PHE A 89 4.06 -12.78 -10.72
C PHE A 89 4.56 -11.34 -10.56
N SER A 90 3.63 -10.38 -10.49
CA SER A 90 3.94 -8.96 -10.36
C SER A 90 4.73 -8.69 -9.09
N ASP A 91 5.73 -7.83 -9.21
CA ASP A 91 6.65 -7.45 -8.14
C ASP A 91 7.27 -6.08 -8.47
N PHE A 92 8.24 -5.66 -7.68
CA PHE A 92 8.97 -4.41 -7.83
C PHE A 92 10.44 -4.64 -8.20
N TRP A 93 10.86 -4.15 -9.36
CA TRP A 93 12.26 -4.17 -9.80
C TRP A 93 12.85 -2.75 -9.81
N PRO A 94 13.79 -2.42 -8.90
CA PRO A 94 14.31 -1.06 -8.77
C PRO A 94 15.18 -0.61 -9.94
N CYS A 95 15.57 -1.55 -10.82
CA CYS A 95 16.38 -1.33 -12.01
C CYS A 95 15.73 -2.03 -13.21
N PRO A 96 16.02 -1.58 -14.45
CA PRO A 96 15.47 -2.23 -15.65
C PRO A 96 15.91 -3.69 -15.71
N THR A 97 14.94 -4.60 -15.70
CA THR A 97 15.18 -6.03 -15.58
C THR A 97 14.28 -6.78 -16.54
N HIS A 98 14.85 -7.61 -17.41
CA HIS A 98 14.08 -8.55 -18.21
C HIS A 98 13.87 -9.81 -17.38
N VAL A 99 12.61 -10.20 -17.21
CA VAL A 99 12.21 -11.40 -16.48
C VAL A 99 11.49 -12.38 -17.40
N GLN A 100 11.70 -13.67 -17.18
CA GLN A 100 11.02 -14.72 -17.93
C GLN A 100 10.81 -15.98 -17.09
N ARG A 101 9.75 -16.74 -17.42
CA ARG A 101 9.42 -18.00 -16.76
C ARG A 101 8.55 -18.89 -17.67
N PHE A 102 8.64 -20.20 -17.48
CA PHE A 102 7.73 -21.17 -18.09
C PHE A 102 6.75 -21.73 -17.07
N ALA A 103 5.53 -21.99 -17.53
CA ALA A 103 4.43 -22.57 -16.80
C ALA A 103 3.84 -23.76 -17.59
N ARG A 104 3.43 -24.83 -16.90
CA ARG A 104 2.87 -26.04 -17.51
C ARG A 104 1.68 -26.57 -16.75
N CYS A 105 0.65 -26.97 -17.49
CA CYS A 105 -0.46 -27.79 -17.00
C CYS A 105 -0.91 -28.78 -18.09
N TYR A 106 -1.96 -29.55 -17.82
CA TYR A 106 -2.54 -30.51 -18.75
C TYR A 106 -4.05 -30.30 -18.84
N LEU A 107 -4.55 -30.06 -20.05
CA LEU A 107 -5.99 -29.98 -20.33
C LEU A 107 -6.50 -31.37 -20.73
N TYR A 108 -7.58 -31.83 -20.11
CA TYR A 108 -8.23 -33.08 -20.45
C TYR A 108 -9.46 -32.83 -21.32
N SER A 109 -9.54 -33.57 -22.43
CA SER A 109 -10.65 -33.50 -23.38
C SER A 109 -11.27 -34.88 -23.59
N ASP A 110 -12.60 -34.97 -23.46
CA ASP A 110 -13.38 -36.19 -23.71
C ASP A 110 -13.59 -36.49 -25.22
N SER A 111 -13.16 -35.59 -26.11
CA SER A 111 -13.27 -35.74 -27.56
C SER A 111 -12.17 -34.97 -28.30
N LEU A 112 -12.03 -35.22 -29.61
CA LEU A 112 -11.27 -34.34 -30.49
C LEU A 112 -12.10 -33.06 -30.70
N GLN A 113 -11.65 -31.93 -30.16
CA GLN A 113 -12.40 -30.68 -30.20
C GLN A 113 -11.48 -29.46 -30.24
N THR A 114 -12.06 -28.32 -30.64
CA THR A 114 -11.41 -27.00 -30.55
C THR A 114 -11.97 -26.24 -29.36
N ALA A 115 -11.10 -25.79 -28.46
CA ALA A 115 -11.48 -25.03 -27.28
C ALA A 115 -11.11 -23.54 -27.44
N PRO A 116 -12.08 -22.60 -27.40
CA PRO A 116 -11.79 -21.18 -27.52
C PRO A 116 -11.35 -20.58 -26.18
N PHE A 117 -10.32 -19.74 -26.22
CA PHE A 117 -9.77 -19.03 -25.08
C PHE A 117 -9.51 -17.56 -25.42
N GLN A 118 -9.57 -16.70 -24.41
CA GLN A 118 -9.02 -15.36 -24.42
C GLN A 118 -7.72 -15.36 -23.59
N LEU A 119 -6.62 -14.94 -24.20
CA LEU A 119 -5.35 -14.68 -23.54
C LEU A 119 -5.25 -13.19 -23.23
N SER A 120 -4.94 -12.84 -21.98
CA SER A 120 -4.60 -11.48 -21.57
C SER A 120 -3.22 -11.41 -20.92
N THR A 121 -2.46 -10.34 -21.17
CA THR A 121 -1.14 -10.07 -20.55
C THR A 121 -0.70 -8.62 -20.79
N CYS A 122 0.17 -8.09 -19.94
CA CYS A 122 0.89 -6.83 -20.19
C CYS A 122 2.16 -7.03 -21.02
N GLY A 123 2.83 -8.18 -20.85
CA GLY A 123 4.16 -8.47 -21.37
C GLY A 123 4.15 -9.31 -22.64
N GLY A 124 4.97 -10.35 -22.67
CA GLY A 124 5.04 -11.32 -23.75
C GLY A 124 4.61 -12.70 -23.30
N VAL A 125 3.69 -13.32 -24.05
CA VAL A 125 3.26 -14.70 -23.82
C VAL A 125 3.41 -15.53 -25.09
N THR A 126 3.97 -16.74 -24.96
CA THR A 126 3.95 -17.75 -26.03
C THR A 126 3.36 -19.05 -25.49
N VAL A 127 2.44 -19.64 -26.24
CA VAL A 127 1.67 -20.83 -25.85
C VAL A 127 1.99 -21.99 -26.79
N TRP A 128 2.33 -23.14 -26.22
CA TRP A 128 2.49 -24.41 -26.92
C TRP A 128 1.48 -25.43 -26.41
N LEU A 129 0.92 -26.19 -27.34
CA LEU A 129 0.05 -27.33 -27.06
C LEU A 129 0.68 -28.58 -27.68
N ASN A 130 0.96 -29.59 -26.88
CA ASN A 130 1.61 -30.84 -27.31
C ASN A 130 2.90 -30.59 -28.13
N GLY A 131 3.71 -29.62 -27.70
CA GLY A 131 4.96 -29.23 -28.35
C GLY A 131 4.81 -28.33 -29.59
N ARG A 132 3.60 -28.16 -30.14
CA ARG A 132 3.34 -27.25 -31.26
C ARG A 132 3.01 -25.85 -30.74
N ARG A 133 3.68 -24.82 -31.27
CA ARG A 133 3.35 -23.42 -30.96
C ARG A 133 1.96 -23.08 -31.50
N ILE A 134 1.09 -22.57 -30.63
CA ILE A 134 -0.28 -22.15 -30.97
C ILE A 134 -0.37 -20.64 -31.11
N CYS A 135 0.19 -19.89 -30.15
CA CYS A 135 0.07 -18.44 -30.10
C CYS A 135 1.38 -17.82 -29.62
N ARG A 136 1.70 -16.64 -30.14
CA ARG A 136 2.73 -15.72 -29.62
C ARG A 136 2.10 -14.34 -29.60
N PHE A 137 1.95 -13.77 -28.41
CA PHE A 137 1.32 -12.49 -28.18
C PHE A 137 2.25 -11.63 -27.31
N THR A 138 2.80 -10.57 -27.89
CA THR A 138 3.86 -9.78 -27.25
C THR A 138 3.58 -8.28 -27.29
N PRO A 139 2.49 -7.83 -26.61
CA PRO A 139 2.14 -6.42 -26.55
C PRO A 139 3.19 -5.54 -25.85
N PHE A 140 3.77 -6.00 -24.73
CA PHE A 140 4.72 -5.23 -23.91
C PHE A 140 4.22 -3.80 -23.59
N SER A 141 2.96 -3.70 -23.20
CA SER A 141 2.19 -2.46 -23.00
C SER A 141 2.34 -1.81 -21.62
N ARG A 142 3.22 -2.35 -20.75
CA ARG A 142 3.50 -1.90 -19.36
C ARG A 142 2.24 -1.64 -18.52
N ASN A 143 1.92 -2.53 -17.59
CA ASN A 143 0.82 -2.38 -16.61
C ASN A 143 -0.55 -2.07 -17.24
N THR A 144 -0.70 -2.40 -18.53
CA THR A 144 -1.94 -2.25 -19.28
C THR A 144 -2.19 -3.56 -19.99
N GLU A 145 -3.09 -4.38 -19.46
CA GLU A 145 -3.40 -5.67 -20.06
C GLU A 145 -3.90 -5.49 -21.51
N GLN A 146 -3.37 -6.29 -22.41
CA GLN A 146 -3.90 -6.47 -23.76
C GLN A 146 -4.43 -7.88 -23.88
N GLN A 147 -5.34 -8.10 -24.83
CA GLN A 147 -6.00 -9.38 -25.01
C GLN A 147 -6.00 -9.84 -26.46
N CYS A 148 -5.94 -11.15 -26.66
CA CYS A 148 -6.18 -11.79 -27.95
C CYS A 148 -6.95 -13.09 -27.77
N GLU A 149 -7.73 -13.48 -28.78
CA GLU A 149 -8.39 -14.78 -28.80
C GLU A 149 -7.46 -15.85 -29.41
N LEU A 150 -7.51 -17.05 -28.87
CA LEU A 150 -6.81 -18.21 -29.40
C LEU A 150 -7.68 -19.46 -29.28
N THR A 151 -7.47 -20.41 -30.19
CA THR A 151 -8.18 -21.69 -30.19
C THR A 151 -7.19 -22.83 -29.99
N LEU A 152 -7.42 -23.65 -28.98
CA LEU A 152 -6.61 -24.83 -28.68
C LEU A 152 -7.21 -26.07 -29.39
N PRO A 153 -6.50 -26.70 -30.35
CA PRO A 153 -6.94 -27.95 -30.97
C PRO A 153 -6.64 -29.14 -30.04
N LEU A 154 -7.59 -29.47 -29.16
CA LEU A 154 -7.45 -30.52 -28.16
C LEU A 154 -7.62 -31.91 -28.78
N GLN A 155 -6.67 -32.80 -28.50
CA GLN A 155 -6.78 -34.23 -28.77
C GLN A 155 -7.57 -34.93 -27.66
N LEU A 156 -8.13 -36.10 -27.95
CA LEU A 156 -8.76 -36.97 -26.94
C LEU A 156 -7.74 -37.30 -25.83
N GLY A 157 -8.14 -37.12 -24.57
CA GLY A 157 -7.29 -37.36 -23.41
C GLY A 157 -6.53 -36.11 -22.95
N LEU A 158 -5.31 -36.30 -22.43
CA LEU A 158 -4.48 -35.24 -21.87
C LEU A 158 -3.71 -34.49 -22.97
N ASN A 159 -3.76 -33.16 -22.89
CA ASN A 159 -3.03 -32.25 -23.76
C ASN A 159 -2.08 -31.41 -22.91
N THR A 160 -0.78 -31.45 -23.19
CA THR A 160 0.22 -30.67 -22.46
C THR A 160 0.20 -29.22 -22.95
N LEU A 161 -0.13 -28.31 -22.04
CA LEU A 161 -0.11 -26.87 -22.28
C LEU A 161 1.14 -26.29 -21.61
N VAL A 162 1.99 -25.62 -22.38
CA VAL A 162 3.14 -24.86 -21.87
C VAL A 162 2.98 -23.40 -22.24
N VAL A 163 3.17 -22.52 -21.27
CA VAL A 163 3.10 -21.06 -21.41
C VAL A 163 4.46 -20.50 -21.03
N HIS A 164 5.11 -19.81 -21.95
CA HIS A 164 6.21 -18.90 -21.64
C HIS A 164 5.62 -17.53 -21.39
N THR A 165 6.03 -16.87 -20.31
CA THR A 165 5.70 -15.49 -20.02
C THR A 165 6.99 -14.70 -19.76
N GLU A 166 7.02 -13.44 -20.19
CA GLU A 166 8.14 -12.54 -20.00
C GLU A 166 7.71 -11.07 -19.92
N GLU A 167 8.53 -10.23 -19.30
CA GLU A 167 8.29 -8.78 -19.22
C GLU A 167 9.62 -8.01 -19.07
N LEU A 168 9.66 -6.78 -19.57
CA LEU A 168 10.65 -5.79 -19.16
C LEU A 168 10.11 -5.04 -17.94
N CYS A 169 10.65 -5.35 -16.77
CA CYS A 169 10.30 -4.74 -15.52
C CYS A 169 10.96 -3.38 -15.32
N GLU A 170 10.15 -2.41 -14.94
CA GLU A 170 10.52 -1.03 -14.66
C GLU A 170 9.76 -0.57 -13.40
N ARG A 171 10.34 -0.81 -12.21
CA ARG A 171 9.72 -0.61 -10.88
C ARG A 171 8.57 -1.58 -10.65
N ASP A 172 7.41 -1.07 -10.23
CA ASP A 172 6.15 -1.79 -10.16
C ASP A 172 5.76 -2.29 -11.56
N THR A 173 5.73 -3.61 -11.72
CA THR A 173 5.48 -4.23 -13.02
C THR A 173 4.43 -5.32 -12.90
N ASP A 174 3.34 -5.18 -13.67
CA ASP A 174 2.30 -6.18 -13.78
C ASP A 174 2.79 -7.34 -14.66
N TYR A 175 3.44 -8.32 -14.04
CA TYR A 175 3.96 -9.50 -14.71
C TYR A 175 2.98 -10.67 -14.55
N LEU A 176 1.98 -10.71 -15.45
CA LEU A 176 0.88 -11.67 -15.37
C LEU A 176 0.42 -12.17 -16.74
N PHE A 177 -0.32 -13.28 -16.73
CA PHE A 177 -1.13 -13.70 -17.87
C PHE A 177 -2.45 -14.34 -17.42
N SER A 178 -3.48 -14.28 -18.26
CA SER A 178 -4.76 -14.99 -18.04
C SER A 178 -5.11 -15.84 -19.26
N LEU A 179 -5.60 -17.06 -19.04
CA LEU A 179 -6.14 -17.93 -20.08
C LEU A 179 -7.60 -18.23 -19.73
N ARG A 180 -8.51 -17.36 -20.17
CA ARG A 180 -9.95 -17.45 -19.91
C ARG A 180 -10.63 -18.34 -20.93
N TYR A 181 -11.37 -19.34 -20.48
CA TYR A 181 -12.10 -20.26 -21.34
C TYR A 181 -13.42 -19.66 -21.80
N LEU A 182 -13.70 -19.69 -23.10
CA LEU A 182 -14.91 -19.09 -23.69
C LEU A 182 -15.94 -20.15 -24.13
N GLY A 183 -15.61 -21.44 -24.03
CA GLY A 183 -16.48 -22.52 -24.51
C GLY A 183 -17.62 -22.83 -23.54
N GLU A 184 -18.73 -23.32 -24.09
CA GLU A 184 -19.94 -23.68 -23.32
C GLU A 184 -19.79 -25.01 -22.57
N THR A 185 -19.08 -25.98 -23.17
CA THR A 185 -18.88 -27.30 -22.56
C THR A 185 -17.71 -27.25 -21.58
N PRO A 186 -17.88 -27.61 -20.29
CA PRO A 186 -16.79 -27.59 -19.33
C PRO A 186 -15.62 -28.47 -19.74
N LEU A 187 -14.40 -27.97 -19.53
CA LEU A 187 -13.18 -28.76 -19.64
C LEU A 187 -12.67 -29.17 -18.26
N ARG A 188 -11.71 -30.08 -18.22
CA ARG A 188 -10.98 -30.43 -17.00
C ARG A 188 -9.50 -30.12 -17.17
N TRP A 189 -8.82 -29.73 -16.11
CA TRP A 189 -7.36 -29.56 -16.15
C TRP A 189 -6.68 -30.07 -14.89
N GLN A 190 -5.39 -30.41 -15.03
CA GLN A 190 -4.54 -30.92 -13.96
C GLN A 190 -3.10 -30.41 -14.10
N VAL A 191 -2.31 -30.53 -13.04
CA VAL A 191 -0.92 -30.04 -12.99
C VAL A 191 0.13 -31.16 -13.08
N ALA A 192 -0.31 -32.41 -12.98
CA ALA A 192 0.47 -33.62 -13.24
C ALA A 192 -0.18 -34.45 -14.34
N PRO A 193 0.56 -35.22 -15.16
CA PRO A 193 -0.05 -36.14 -16.12
C PRO A 193 -0.60 -37.40 -15.43
N ASP A 194 0.00 -37.81 -14.32
CA ASP A 194 -0.47 -38.91 -13.49
C ASP A 194 -1.65 -38.47 -12.60
N ALA A 195 -2.74 -39.23 -12.63
CA ALA A 195 -3.96 -38.90 -11.90
C ALA A 195 -3.76 -38.91 -10.38
N SER A 196 -3.02 -39.88 -9.83
CA SER A 196 -2.77 -39.98 -8.38
C SER A 196 -1.91 -38.82 -7.89
N CYS A 197 -0.90 -38.43 -8.68
CA CYS A 197 -0.07 -37.27 -8.41
C CYS A 197 -0.91 -35.98 -8.47
N SER A 198 -1.82 -35.86 -9.43
CA SER A 198 -2.70 -34.69 -9.51
C SER A 198 -3.71 -34.61 -8.37
N GLU A 199 -4.31 -35.71 -7.94
CA GLU A 199 -5.22 -35.74 -6.78
C GLU A 199 -4.47 -35.32 -5.50
N ARG A 200 -3.23 -35.79 -5.35
CA ARG A 200 -2.35 -35.39 -4.25
C ARG A 200 -2.03 -33.89 -4.28
N MET A 201 -1.66 -33.36 -5.45
CA MET A 201 -1.39 -31.92 -5.63
C MET A 201 -2.63 -31.07 -5.35
N TRP A 202 -3.81 -31.52 -5.77
CA TRP A 202 -5.07 -30.83 -5.49
C TRP A 202 -5.35 -30.77 -3.98
N ALA A 203 -5.13 -31.85 -3.24
CA ALA A 203 -5.32 -31.87 -1.79
C ALA A 203 -4.35 -30.93 -1.07
N LEU A 204 -3.07 -30.90 -1.48
CA LEU A 204 -2.07 -29.98 -0.94
C LEU A 204 -2.35 -28.51 -1.31
N ASP A 205 -2.79 -28.25 -2.54
CA ASP A 205 -3.19 -26.93 -3.02
C ASP A 205 -4.37 -26.38 -2.20
N ASN A 206 -5.38 -27.21 -1.97
CA ASN A 206 -6.51 -26.85 -1.13
C ASN A 206 -6.07 -26.57 0.31
N TRP A 207 -5.20 -27.40 0.88
CA TRP A 207 -4.68 -27.20 2.24
C TRP A 207 -3.89 -25.89 2.38
N ILE A 208 -2.96 -25.59 1.46
CA ILE A 208 -2.09 -24.41 1.58
C ILE A 208 -2.81 -23.08 1.28
N ASN A 209 -3.79 -23.09 0.38
CA ASN A 209 -4.58 -21.87 0.10
C ASN A 209 -5.49 -21.50 1.28
N ASN A 210 -5.90 -22.49 2.08
CA ASN A 210 -6.67 -22.30 3.33
C ASN A 210 -5.79 -22.05 4.57
N LEU A 211 -4.51 -21.73 4.39
CA LEU A 211 -3.60 -21.37 5.47
C LEU A 211 -3.87 -19.96 5.97
N SER A 212 -4.07 -19.81 7.28
CA SER A 212 -4.31 -18.54 7.96
C SER A 212 -3.35 -18.34 9.13
N LEU A 213 -3.20 -17.08 9.53
CA LEU A 213 -2.67 -16.75 10.85
C LEU A 213 -3.83 -16.71 11.85
N VAL A 214 -3.59 -17.20 13.06
CA VAL A 214 -4.54 -17.01 14.18
C VAL A 214 -4.61 -15.51 14.52
N GLU A 215 -3.45 -14.86 14.58
CA GLU A 215 -3.30 -13.42 14.79
C GLU A 215 -2.37 -12.84 13.72
N ASN A 216 -2.87 -11.86 12.98
CA ASN A 216 -2.12 -11.15 11.95
C ASN A 216 -1.50 -9.85 12.48
N LEU A 217 -1.79 -9.46 13.72
CA LEU A 217 -1.15 -8.37 14.44
C LEU A 217 -0.85 -8.90 15.84
N THR A 218 0.43 -9.10 16.15
CA THR A 218 0.85 -9.80 17.36
C THR A 218 2.01 -9.11 18.05
N ASP A 219 2.07 -9.26 19.36
CA ASP A 219 3.19 -8.90 20.22
C ASP A 219 4.04 -10.10 20.66
N SER A 220 3.65 -11.29 20.22
CA SER A 220 4.32 -12.55 20.49
C SER A 220 5.56 -12.75 19.61
N ASP A 221 6.60 -13.37 20.15
CA ASP A 221 7.74 -13.89 19.37
C ASP A 221 7.40 -15.17 18.60
N THR A 222 6.13 -15.57 18.57
CA THR A 222 5.67 -16.77 17.88
C THR A 222 4.40 -16.47 17.07
N LEU A 223 4.44 -16.82 15.79
CA LEU A 223 3.25 -16.87 14.94
C LEU A 223 2.60 -18.24 15.01
N THR A 224 1.28 -18.27 15.16
CA THR A 224 0.51 -19.51 15.08
C THR A 224 -0.25 -19.54 13.75
N LEU A 225 0.05 -20.55 12.94
CA LEU A 225 -0.65 -20.81 11.69
C LEU A 225 -1.70 -21.90 11.87
N ARG A 226 -2.79 -21.80 11.12
CA ARG A 226 -3.88 -22.78 11.09
C ARG A 226 -4.28 -23.08 9.65
N ALA A 227 -4.62 -24.33 9.38
CA ALA A 227 -5.26 -24.73 8.13
C ALA A 227 -6.71 -25.17 8.42
N ALA A 228 -7.63 -24.85 7.52
CA ALA A 228 -9.05 -25.24 7.66
C ALA A 228 -9.26 -26.77 7.58
N ALA A 229 -8.35 -27.48 6.90
CA ALA A 229 -8.36 -28.93 6.75
C ALA A 229 -7.06 -29.54 7.30
N PRO A 230 -7.07 -30.81 7.74
CA PRO A 230 -5.85 -31.52 8.12
C PRO A 230 -4.93 -31.70 6.91
N LEU A 231 -3.63 -31.57 7.14
CA LEU A 231 -2.59 -31.80 6.14
C LEU A 231 -2.69 -33.23 5.57
N PRO A 232 -2.77 -33.41 4.24
CA PRO A 232 -3.05 -34.72 3.64
C PRO A 232 -1.87 -35.71 3.74
N GLU A 233 -0.64 -35.24 3.75
CA GLU A 233 0.57 -36.08 3.82
C GLU A 233 1.71 -35.34 4.54
N ALA A 234 2.77 -36.05 4.93
CA ALA A 234 3.91 -35.39 5.58
C ALA A 234 4.66 -34.46 4.62
N VAL A 235 5.03 -33.27 5.09
CA VAL A 235 5.74 -32.25 4.30
C VAL A 235 6.86 -31.60 5.10
N GLU A 236 7.82 -31.02 4.39
CA GLU A 236 8.80 -30.09 4.97
C GLU A 236 8.37 -28.66 4.64
N VAL A 237 8.30 -27.79 5.64
CA VAL A 237 7.92 -26.39 5.47
C VAL A 237 9.12 -25.51 5.77
N HIS A 238 9.51 -24.69 4.80
CA HIS A 238 10.51 -23.65 4.94
C HIS A 238 9.83 -22.29 5.05
N HIS A 239 10.12 -21.58 6.12
CA HIS A 239 9.67 -20.23 6.37
C HIS A 239 10.82 -19.25 6.12
N GLN A 240 10.49 -18.10 5.54
CA GLN A 240 11.37 -16.94 5.48
C GLN A 240 10.53 -15.67 5.60
N LEU A 241 11.15 -14.59 6.07
CA LEU A 241 10.53 -13.26 6.06
C LEU A 241 10.72 -12.59 4.69
N ALA A 242 9.76 -11.74 4.33
CA ALA A 242 9.84 -10.71 3.31
C ALA A 242 9.28 -9.39 3.86
N CYS A 243 9.62 -8.26 3.24
CA CYS A 243 9.15 -6.93 3.64
C CYS A 243 8.97 -6.04 2.41
N ASN A 244 8.29 -4.91 2.61
CA ASN A 244 8.07 -3.95 1.54
C ASN A 244 9.37 -3.30 1.07
N VAL A 245 9.32 -2.80 -0.17
CA VAL A 245 10.39 -1.97 -0.75
C VAL A 245 10.68 -0.81 0.19
N ASN A 246 11.97 -0.52 0.41
CA ASN A 246 12.48 0.52 1.31
C ASN A 246 12.45 0.22 2.82
N GLU A 247 11.98 -0.97 3.23
CA GLU A 247 12.10 -1.47 4.61
C GLU A 247 13.32 -2.38 4.78
N SER A 248 13.57 -2.85 6.00
CA SER A 248 14.66 -3.79 6.29
C SER A 248 14.18 -4.90 7.21
N MET A 249 14.77 -6.08 7.07
CA MET A 249 14.49 -7.23 7.91
C MET A 249 15.78 -8.02 8.17
N PRO A 250 15.93 -8.64 9.36
CA PRO A 250 17.04 -9.54 9.59
C PRO A 250 16.94 -10.77 8.67
N PRO A 251 18.05 -11.33 8.17
CA PRO A 251 18.02 -12.59 7.47
C PRO A 251 17.55 -13.68 8.43
N TRP A 252 16.41 -14.30 8.13
CA TRP A 252 15.83 -15.33 8.98
C TRP A 252 15.15 -16.41 8.15
N ARG A 253 15.35 -17.67 8.57
CA ARG A 253 14.72 -18.85 7.99
C ARG A 253 14.47 -19.89 9.08
N GLN A 254 13.37 -20.62 8.95
CA GLN A 254 13.06 -21.76 9.82
C GLN A 254 12.50 -22.92 9.00
N THR A 255 12.99 -24.14 9.26
CA THR A 255 12.49 -25.36 8.62
C THR A 255 11.80 -26.23 9.66
N LEU A 256 10.64 -26.77 9.31
CA LEU A 256 9.84 -27.66 10.14
C LEU A 256 9.40 -28.89 9.33
N SER A 257 9.28 -30.05 9.98
CA SER A 257 8.65 -31.23 9.41
C SER A 257 7.25 -31.37 9.99
N LEU A 258 6.22 -31.35 9.15
CA LEU A 258 4.83 -31.53 9.56
C LEU A 258 4.35 -32.93 9.17
N ALA A 259 3.76 -33.65 10.13
CA ALA A 259 3.16 -34.95 9.89
C ALA A 259 1.76 -34.81 9.29
N ALA A 260 1.33 -35.80 8.51
CA ALA A 260 -0.04 -35.91 8.03
C ALA A 260 -1.04 -35.78 9.19
N GLY A 261 -2.19 -35.14 8.95
CA GLY A 261 -3.19 -34.85 9.98
C GLY A 261 -2.98 -33.54 10.73
N ASN A 262 -1.83 -32.86 10.58
CA ASN A 262 -1.58 -31.58 11.24
C ASN A 262 -2.53 -30.48 10.71
N SER A 263 -3.15 -29.71 11.61
CA SER A 263 -4.08 -28.61 11.27
C SER A 263 -3.55 -27.22 11.68
N GLY A 264 -2.31 -27.15 12.17
CA GLY A 264 -1.69 -25.92 12.66
C GLY A 264 -0.33 -26.15 13.30
N TRP A 265 0.51 -25.13 13.24
CA TRP A 265 1.86 -25.14 13.80
C TRP A 265 2.29 -23.73 14.21
N GLN A 266 3.44 -23.66 14.88
CA GLN A 266 4.03 -22.43 15.37
C GLN A 266 5.36 -22.14 14.69
N VAL A 267 5.62 -20.85 14.49
CA VAL A 267 6.84 -20.31 13.87
C VAL A 267 7.46 -19.31 14.83
N ALA A 268 8.73 -19.49 15.17
CA ALA A 268 9.45 -18.64 16.12
C ALA A 268 10.12 -17.47 15.38
N LEU A 269 9.72 -16.25 15.69
CA LEU A 269 10.23 -15.05 15.05
C LEU A 269 11.63 -14.66 15.58
N PRO A 270 12.43 -13.92 14.79
CA PRO A 270 13.65 -13.29 15.28
C PRO A 270 13.39 -12.42 16.51
N THR A 271 14.28 -12.48 17.49
CA THR A 271 14.25 -11.59 18.66
C THR A 271 14.31 -10.13 18.22
N GLY A 272 13.41 -9.29 18.75
CA GLY A 272 13.40 -7.85 18.50
C GLY A 272 12.86 -7.44 17.13
N LEU A 273 12.26 -8.36 16.37
CA LEU A 273 11.53 -8.02 15.15
C LEU A 273 10.38 -7.06 15.48
N VAL A 274 10.25 -5.96 14.75
CA VAL A 274 9.16 -4.98 14.88
C VAL A 274 8.88 -4.39 13.51
N GLY A 275 7.62 -4.41 13.07
CA GLY A 275 7.25 -3.93 11.74
C GLY A 275 6.19 -4.80 11.08
N TYR A 276 5.88 -4.52 9.83
CA TYR A 276 4.91 -5.28 9.05
C TYR A 276 5.66 -6.12 8.02
N TYR A 277 5.45 -7.43 8.05
CA TYR A 277 6.24 -8.39 7.30
C TYR A 277 5.37 -9.43 6.63
N ASP A 278 5.94 -10.07 5.62
CA ASP A 278 5.37 -11.22 4.95
C ASP A 278 6.07 -12.49 5.44
N LEU A 279 5.31 -13.48 5.87
CA LEU A 279 5.79 -14.83 6.11
C LEU A 279 5.59 -15.67 4.85
N VAL A 280 6.69 -15.99 4.16
CA VAL A 280 6.67 -16.86 2.99
C VAL A 280 6.80 -18.32 3.45
N CYS A 281 5.73 -19.09 3.33
CA CYS A 281 5.65 -20.51 3.60
C CYS A 281 5.90 -21.31 2.31
N ARG A 282 7.06 -21.95 2.18
CA ARG A 282 7.39 -22.87 1.09
C ARG A 282 7.25 -24.31 1.56
N VAL A 283 6.30 -25.04 1.00
CA VAL A 283 5.97 -26.41 1.39
C VAL A 283 6.53 -27.38 0.38
N ARG A 284 7.50 -28.19 0.80
CA ARG A 284 8.17 -29.19 0.00
C ARG A 284 7.58 -30.57 0.24
N CYS A 285 7.18 -31.23 -0.84
CA CYS A 285 6.65 -32.60 -0.83
C CYS A 285 7.29 -33.41 -1.97
N GLY A 286 8.26 -34.27 -1.62
CA GLY A 286 9.13 -34.92 -2.61
C GLY A 286 9.98 -33.89 -3.37
N ASP A 287 9.88 -33.90 -4.71
CA ASP A 287 10.59 -32.96 -5.60
C ASP A 287 9.81 -31.67 -5.90
N MET A 288 8.64 -31.50 -5.26
CA MET A 288 7.74 -30.39 -5.50
C MET A 288 7.72 -29.36 -4.38
N THR A 289 7.42 -28.12 -4.76
CA THR A 289 7.25 -27.00 -3.83
C THR A 289 5.94 -26.26 -4.09
N LEU A 290 5.19 -25.95 -3.04
CA LEU A 290 4.07 -25.00 -3.05
C LEU A 290 4.48 -23.76 -2.25
N THR A 291 3.95 -22.58 -2.57
CA THR A 291 4.25 -21.35 -1.82
C THR A 291 2.98 -20.60 -1.46
N ARG A 292 2.93 -20.11 -0.22
CA ARG A 292 1.91 -19.20 0.29
C ARG A 292 2.60 -18.10 1.08
N THR A 293 2.20 -16.85 0.88
CA THR A 293 2.71 -15.70 1.65
C THR A 293 1.60 -15.16 2.53
N VAL A 294 1.83 -14.97 3.82
CA VAL A 294 0.83 -14.35 4.73
C VAL A 294 1.45 -13.15 5.44
N SER A 295 0.77 -12.01 5.38
CA SER A 295 1.27 -10.76 5.96
C SER A 295 0.85 -10.62 7.43
N PHE A 296 1.75 -10.04 8.24
CA PHE A 296 1.51 -9.81 9.67
C PHE A 296 2.24 -8.56 10.20
N GLY A 297 1.62 -7.90 11.18
CA GLY A 297 2.27 -6.88 12.00
C GLY A 297 2.87 -7.50 13.25
N ARG A 298 4.16 -7.25 13.48
CA ARG A 298 4.85 -7.50 14.74
C ARG A 298 4.95 -6.19 15.51
N LEU A 299 4.15 -6.09 16.56
CA LEU A 299 4.23 -4.98 17.52
C LEU A 299 5.53 -5.08 18.33
N PRO A 300 6.03 -4.03 18.97
CA PRO A 300 7.18 -4.17 19.86
C PRO A 300 6.79 -4.89 21.16
N THR A 301 7.56 -5.92 21.59
CA THR A 301 7.29 -6.72 22.80
C THR A 301 7.25 -5.87 24.08
N GLN A 302 7.90 -4.70 24.06
CA GLN A 302 7.98 -3.77 25.18
C GLN A 302 6.71 -2.91 25.35
N THR A 303 5.72 -3.02 24.44
CA THR A 303 4.66 -2.00 24.31
C THR A 303 3.30 -2.37 24.91
N LEU A 304 3.11 -3.57 25.45
CA LEU A 304 1.80 -3.97 26.02
C LEU A 304 1.71 -3.96 27.56
N SER A 305 2.82 -3.87 28.28
CA SER A 305 2.80 -3.79 29.76
C SER A 305 3.43 -2.51 30.36
N ALA A 306 4.22 -1.75 29.59
CA ALA A 306 4.78 -0.45 30.00
C ALA A 306 4.74 0.56 28.82
N ARG A 307 3.66 1.36 28.78
CA ARG A 307 3.29 2.41 27.81
C ARG A 307 4.45 3.12 27.09
N ALA A 308 4.34 3.22 25.75
CA ALA A 308 4.77 4.35 24.90
C ALA A 308 6.22 4.83 25.10
N MET A 309 6.62 5.90 24.43
CA MET A 309 7.77 6.69 24.88
C MET A 309 7.70 6.88 26.41
N PRO A 310 8.84 6.91 27.14
CA PRO A 310 8.83 7.40 28.51
C PRO A 310 8.08 8.73 28.55
N ALA A 311 7.45 9.08 29.68
CA ALA A 311 6.73 10.34 29.81
C ALA A 311 7.72 11.52 29.79
N LEU A 312 8.13 11.91 28.58
CA LEU A 312 9.11 12.94 28.30
C LEU A 312 8.35 14.23 28.02
N ALA A 313 8.39 15.16 28.97
CA ALA A 313 7.57 16.37 28.95
C ALA A 313 7.92 17.31 27.79
N THR A 314 9.20 17.43 27.43
CA THR A 314 9.67 18.40 26.43
C THR A 314 9.90 17.77 25.07
N LEU A 315 9.72 18.55 24.01
CA LEU A 315 10.05 18.13 22.65
C LEU A 315 11.52 17.71 22.53
N ASP A 316 12.45 18.44 23.14
CA ASP A 316 13.89 18.13 23.07
C ASP A 316 14.24 16.81 23.75
N ALA A 317 13.61 16.48 24.88
CA ALA A 317 13.79 15.17 25.51
C ALA A 317 13.28 14.05 24.59
N ARG A 318 12.15 14.28 23.90
CA ARG A 318 11.60 13.33 22.93
C ARG A 318 12.53 13.15 21.71
N ARG A 319 13.12 14.23 21.20
CA ARG A 319 14.13 14.19 20.12
C ARG A 319 15.32 13.33 20.48
N ASP A 320 15.93 13.60 21.64
CA ASP A 320 17.13 12.89 22.11
C ASP A 320 16.85 11.39 22.25
N TYR A 321 15.72 11.04 22.88
CA TYR A 321 15.32 9.66 23.03
C TYR A 321 15.10 8.95 21.68
N LEU A 322 14.35 9.57 20.77
CA LEU A 322 14.04 8.99 19.45
C LEU A 322 15.29 8.84 18.57
N LEU A 323 16.25 9.75 18.67
CA LEU A 323 17.54 9.62 17.98
C LEU A 323 18.32 8.42 18.49
N ARG A 324 18.42 8.24 19.81
CA ARG A 324 19.09 7.05 20.38
C ARG A 324 18.38 5.77 19.96
N HIS A 325 17.05 5.74 20.07
CA HIS A 325 16.25 4.59 19.64
C HIS A 325 16.50 4.26 18.15
N THR A 326 16.49 5.28 17.28
CA THR A 326 16.73 5.08 15.85
C THR A 326 18.16 4.58 15.57
N ALA A 327 19.17 5.12 16.25
CA ALA A 327 20.55 4.68 16.07
C ALA A 327 20.72 3.17 16.36
N LEU A 328 20.03 2.67 17.38
CA LEU A 328 20.09 1.29 17.83
C LEU A 328 19.17 0.34 17.04
N HIS A 329 17.98 0.78 16.66
CA HIS A 329 16.90 -0.10 16.19
C HIS A 329 16.31 0.24 14.82
N GLY A 330 16.74 1.34 14.19
CA GLY A 330 16.20 1.76 12.90
C GLY A 330 16.54 0.83 11.74
N PHE A 331 15.80 0.95 10.64
CA PHE A 331 16.11 0.30 9.37
C PHE A 331 17.46 0.74 8.80
N GLU A 332 17.98 -0.07 7.88
CA GLU A 332 19.28 0.10 7.24
C GLU A 332 19.22 1.22 6.19
N ARG A 333 19.08 2.47 6.66
CA ARG A 333 18.94 3.69 5.86
C ARG A 333 19.86 4.80 6.37
N ILE A 334 20.11 5.82 5.54
CA ILE A 334 20.95 6.96 5.95
C ILE A 334 20.35 7.73 7.14
N GLY A 335 19.03 7.74 7.34
CA GLY A 335 18.41 8.31 8.54
C GLY A 335 18.92 7.69 9.84
N ARG A 336 19.16 6.36 9.86
CA ARG A 336 19.81 5.67 10.98
C ARG A 336 21.28 6.04 11.11
N VAL A 337 22.01 6.18 10.01
CA VAL A 337 23.40 6.67 10.02
C VAL A 337 23.48 8.07 10.64
N LEU A 338 22.59 9.00 10.27
CA LEU A 338 22.50 10.34 10.85
C LEU A 338 22.28 10.28 12.37
N ALA A 339 21.39 9.41 12.84
CA ALA A 339 21.17 9.19 14.25
C ALA A 339 22.44 8.68 14.97
N MET A 340 23.15 7.70 14.40
CA MET A 340 24.43 7.19 14.94
C MET A 340 25.52 8.27 15.01
N PHE A 341 25.57 9.18 14.04
CA PHE A 341 26.51 10.30 14.06
C PHE A 341 26.21 11.28 15.20
N ALA A 342 24.93 11.61 15.38
CA ALA A 342 24.44 12.54 16.38
C ALA A 342 24.61 12.01 17.81
N THR A 343 24.29 10.74 18.05
CA THR A 343 24.30 10.15 19.40
C THR A 343 25.63 9.48 19.75
N GLY A 344 26.35 8.96 18.74
CA GLY A 344 27.52 8.10 18.94
C GLY A 344 27.19 6.65 19.31
N GLU A 345 25.92 6.28 19.30
CA GLU A 345 25.45 4.92 19.59
C GLU A 345 25.27 4.11 18.30
N GLY A 346 25.29 2.77 18.39
CA GLY A 346 25.05 1.87 17.25
C GLY A 346 26.11 1.90 16.14
N THR A 347 27.25 2.56 16.34
CA THR A 347 28.24 2.84 15.28
C THR A 347 28.89 1.61 14.64
N ALA A 348 28.76 0.42 15.25
CA ALA A 348 29.24 -0.84 14.70
C ALA A 348 28.58 -1.20 13.35
N ASP A 349 27.30 -0.84 13.16
CA ASP A 349 26.54 -1.16 11.94
C ASP A 349 26.62 -0.06 10.87
N MET A 350 27.30 1.06 11.16
CA MET A 350 27.29 2.26 10.33
C MET A 350 27.79 2.02 8.90
N MET A 351 28.92 1.32 8.76
CA MET A 351 29.57 1.12 7.46
C MET A 351 28.78 0.18 6.53
N PRO A 352 28.26 -0.98 6.98
CA PRO A 352 27.33 -1.78 6.19
C PRO A 352 26.14 -0.99 5.66
N ILE A 353 25.45 -0.22 6.52
CA ILE A 353 24.29 0.58 6.16
C ILE A 353 24.66 1.66 5.13
N LEU A 354 25.76 2.39 5.38
CA LEU A 354 26.25 3.41 4.45
C LEU A 354 26.61 2.80 3.08
N ASN A 355 27.25 1.63 3.07
CA ASN A 355 27.62 0.95 1.82
C ASN A 355 26.39 0.55 1.00
N GLN A 356 25.33 0.03 1.65
CA GLN A 356 24.08 -0.33 0.99
C GLN A 356 23.39 0.90 0.38
N ALA A 357 23.33 2.00 1.12
CA ALA A 357 22.76 3.25 0.62
C ALA A 357 23.57 3.82 -0.55
N LEU A 358 24.92 3.83 -0.46
CA LEU A 358 25.78 4.26 -1.56
C LEU A 358 25.64 3.36 -2.80
N HIS A 359 25.42 2.05 -2.62
CA HIS A 359 25.14 1.12 -3.72
C HIS A 359 23.83 1.46 -4.41
N LYS A 360 22.74 1.63 -3.64
CA LYS A 360 21.42 2.05 -4.14
C LYS A 360 21.51 3.34 -4.96
N ILE A 361 22.18 4.36 -4.41
CA ILE A 361 22.36 5.68 -5.07
C ILE A 361 23.21 5.55 -6.34
N SER A 362 24.33 4.84 -6.28
CA SER A 362 25.25 4.71 -7.43
C SER A 362 24.63 3.92 -8.59
N ARG A 363 23.75 2.95 -8.28
CA ARG A 363 22.98 2.19 -9.27
C ARG A 363 21.76 2.94 -9.81
N ARG A 364 21.41 4.09 -9.22
CA ARG A 364 20.20 4.85 -9.58
C ARG A 364 18.96 3.95 -9.50
N GLU A 365 18.93 3.13 -8.46
CA GLU A 365 17.76 2.33 -8.12
C GLU A 365 16.59 3.27 -7.82
N ASP A 366 15.38 2.87 -8.18
CA ASP A 366 14.20 3.65 -7.84
C ASP A 366 14.09 3.96 -6.34
N CYS A 367 13.60 5.15 -6.02
CA CYS A 367 13.61 5.74 -4.67
C CYS A 367 15.01 6.03 -4.09
N ALA A 368 16.08 6.13 -4.91
CA ALA A 368 17.41 6.52 -4.44
C ALA A 368 17.48 7.97 -3.94
N ASP A 369 16.63 8.85 -4.46
CA ASP A 369 16.45 10.24 -4.03
C ASP A 369 16.09 10.35 -2.54
N PHE A 370 15.30 9.41 -2.00
CA PHE A 370 14.94 9.35 -0.58
C PHE A 370 16.15 9.05 0.33
N GLN A 371 17.21 8.43 -0.19
CA GLN A 371 18.47 8.22 0.54
C GLN A 371 19.49 9.33 0.26
N LEU A 372 19.43 9.94 -0.93
CA LEU A 372 20.36 10.99 -1.34
C LEU A 372 20.20 12.26 -0.52
N VAL A 373 18.97 12.69 -0.23
CA VAL A 373 18.74 13.90 0.60
C VAL A 373 19.37 13.75 1.99
N PRO A 374 19.10 12.68 2.76
CA PRO A 374 19.82 12.41 4.01
C PRO A 374 21.33 12.22 3.85
N LEU A 375 21.82 11.70 2.71
CA LEU A 375 23.26 11.57 2.45
C LEU A 375 23.94 12.94 2.30
N ILE A 376 23.28 13.89 1.63
CA ILE A 376 23.75 15.28 1.52
C ILE A 376 23.72 15.97 2.89
N TRP A 377 22.68 15.71 3.71
CA TRP A 377 22.66 16.17 5.11
C TRP A 377 23.87 15.64 5.87
N LEU A 378 24.16 14.34 5.75
CA LEU A 378 25.29 13.69 6.40
C LEU A 378 26.61 14.37 6.01
N TRP A 379 26.81 14.67 4.72
CA TRP A 379 27.94 15.44 4.24
C TRP A 379 27.99 16.83 4.89
N GLN A 380 26.92 17.62 4.78
CA GLN A 380 26.93 19.03 5.18
C GLN A 380 27.17 19.21 6.68
N ARG A 381 26.67 18.29 7.54
CA ARG A 381 26.78 18.42 9.00
C ARG A 381 27.96 17.67 9.61
N TYR A 382 28.41 16.57 9.01
CA TYR A 382 29.33 15.64 9.67
C TYR A 382 30.59 15.30 8.87
N GLN A 383 30.80 15.88 7.68
CA GLN A 383 32.00 15.60 6.89
C GLN A 383 33.27 15.78 7.71
N GLY A 384 34.18 14.80 7.60
CA GLY A 384 35.43 14.76 8.36
C GLY A 384 35.32 14.11 9.73
N GLN A 385 34.12 13.74 10.18
CA GLN A 385 33.90 13.03 11.44
C GLN A 385 33.62 11.54 11.19
N ARG A 386 34.00 10.69 12.15
CA ARG A 386 33.71 9.23 12.30
C ARG A 386 34.06 8.29 11.13
N LEU A 387 34.09 8.75 9.88
CA LEU A 387 34.47 7.99 8.69
C LEU A 387 35.89 8.34 8.26
N ALA A 388 36.55 7.38 7.62
CA ALA A 388 37.83 7.62 7.00
C ALA A 388 37.69 8.54 5.77
N THR A 389 38.77 9.24 5.41
CA THR A 389 38.81 10.14 4.25
C THR A 389 38.38 9.46 2.95
N HIS A 390 38.68 8.17 2.79
CA HIS A 390 38.28 7.43 1.59
C HIS A 390 36.77 7.17 1.50
N ASP A 391 36.08 7.00 2.62
CA ASP A 391 34.63 6.86 2.65
C ASP A 391 33.94 8.20 2.36
N TRP A 392 34.45 9.31 2.91
CA TRP A 392 33.95 10.63 2.52
C TRP A 392 34.16 10.92 1.03
N ARG A 393 35.27 10.46 0.43
CA ARG A 393 35.45 10.54 -1.04
C ARG A 393 34.37 9.75 -1.78
N ARG A 394 33.97 8.57 -1.29
CA ARG A 394 32.88 7.78 -1.89
C ARG A 394 31.53 8.48 -1.77
N VAL A 395 31.24 9.07 -0.61
CA VAL A 395 30.04 9.92 -0.41
C VAL A 395 30.00 11.07 -1.41
N ARG A 396 31.11 11.82 -1.52
CA ARG A 396 31.23 12.91 -2.49
C ARG A 396 31.03 12.43 -3.94
N SER A 397 31.65 11.30 -4.30
CA SER A 397 31.51 10.73 -5.65
C SER A 397 30.07 10.29 -5.95
N ALA A 398 29.37 9.71 -4.98
CA ALA A 398 27.96 9.34 -5.14
C ALA A 398 27.08 10.57 -5.37
N ILE A 399 27.30 11.65 -4.61
CA ILE A 399 26.56 12.92 -4.78
C ILE A 399 26.87 13.53 -6.17
N LEU A 400 28.13 13.70 -6.55
CA LEU A 400 28.50 14.33 -7.82
C LEU A 400 28.20 13.46 -9.07
N GLY A 401 28.08 12.14 -8.90
CA GLY A 401 27.81 11.17 -9.97
C GLY A 401 26.33 10.84 -10.19
N PHE A 402 25.45 11.34 -9.32
CA PHE A 402 24.02 11.07 -9.39
C PHE A 402 23.37 11.80 -10.58
N ARG A 403 22.22 11.27 -11.01
CA ARG A 403 21.35 11.88 -12.03
C ARG A 403 20.24 12.64 -11.31
N TYR A 404 20.30 13.96 -11.33
CA TYR A 404 19.41 14.80 -10.51
C TYR A 404 18.05 15.04 -11.12
N TRP A 405 17.91 14.90 -12.43
CA TRP A 405 16.63 15.09 -13.10
C TRP A 405 16.59 14.41 -14.47
N ILE A 406 15.37 14.37 -15.05
CA ILE A 406 15.07 13.65 -16.28
C ILE A 406 15.75 14.24 -17.53
N ASP A 407 16.07 15.55 -17.47
CA ASP A 407 16.81 16.28 -18.50
C ASP A 407 18.32 15.99 -18.49
N GLU A 408 18.78 15.14 -17.58
CA GLU A 408 20.15 14.63 -17.56
C GLU A 408 20.20 13.22 -18.17
N PRO A 409 21.30 12.84 -18.87
CA PRO A 409 21.44 11.52 -19.47
C PRO A 409 21.31 10.37 -18.45
N GLY A 410 20.45 9.40 -18.73
CA GLY A 410 20.34 8.20 -17.91
C GLY A 410 19.69 7.02 -18.63
N ASN A 411 19.86 5.85 -18.04
CA ASN A 411 19.30 4.56 -18.50
C ASN A 411 18.64 3.80 -17.34
N ASP A 412 18.38 4.51 -16.25
CA ASP A 412 17.72 4.04 -15.04
C ASP A 412 16.19 4.07 -15.18
N THR A 413 15.53 3.50 -14.18
CA THR A 413 14.07 3.45 -14.05
C THR A 413 13.60 4.29 -12.86
N MET A 414 14.31 5.36 -12.46
CA MET A 414 13.86 6.19 -11.34
C MET A 414 12.54 6.92 -11.69
N TRP A 415 11.64 7.02 -10.74
CA TRP A 415 10.38 7.76 -10.83
C TRP A 415 10.60 9.23 -10.49
N PHE A 416 10.48 10.14 -11.46
CA PHE A 416 10.81 11.56 -11.24
C PHE A 416 9.60 12.46 -10.93
N TRP A 417 8.37 12.04 -11.28
CA TRP A 417 7.27 12.97 -11.54
C TRP A 417 6.13 12.96 -10.51
N SER A 418 6.14 12.09 -9.50
CA SER A 418 5.22 12.27 -8.37
C SER A 418 5.65 13.47 -7.53
N GLU A 419 4.71 14.01 -6.77
CA GLU A 419 4.91 15.15 -5.87
C GLU A 419 6.13 14.98 -4.94
N ASN A 420 6.19 13.85 -4.22
CA ASN A 420 7.25 13.54 -3.27
C ASN A 420 8.63 13.34 -3.94
N HIS A 421 8.67 12.72 -5.13
CA HIS A 421 9.90 12.52 -5.89
C HIS A 421 10.41 13.84 -6.47
N CYS A 422 9.55 14.64 -7.11
CA CYS A 422 9.90 15.98 -7.58
C CYS A 422 10.57 16.79 -6.46
N LEU A 423 9.95 16.80 -5.28
CA LEU A 423 10.51 17.47 -4.11
C LEU A 423 11.90 16.93 -3.77
N CYS A 424 12.04 15.62 -3.55
CA CYS A 424 13.31 15.02 -3.11
C CYS A 424 14.44 15.21 -4.13
N PHE A 425 14.17 15.05 -5.43
CA PHE A 425 15.15 15.31 -6.49
C PHE A 425 15.58 16.79 -6.51
N HIS A 426 14.64 17.73 -6.43
CA HIS A 426 14.96 19.16 -6.46
C HIS A 426 15.69 19.62 -5.19
N VAL A 427 15.29 19.11 -4.01
CA VAL A 427 16.00 19.34 -2.74
C VAL A 427 17.43 18.82 -2.83
N ALA A 428 17.61 17.59 -3.32
CA ALA A 428 18.93 17.00 -3.48
C ALA A 428 19.79 17.82 -4.46
N GLN A 429 19.23 18.25 -5.60
CA GLN A 429 19.93 19.05 -6.61
C GLN A 429 20.35 20.40 -6.03
N TYR A 430 19.46 21.06 -5.30
CA TYR A 430 19.72 22.35 -4.66
C TYR A 430 20.85 22.23 -3.62
N LEU A 431 20.71 21.31 -2.66
CA LEU A 431 21.67 21.16 -1.56
C LEU A 431 23.03 20.63 -2.06
N ALA A 432 23.06 19.73 -3.04
CA ALA A 432 24.31 19.29 -3.64
C ALA A 432 25.03 20.44 -4.36
N GLY A 433 24.30 21.24 -5.14
CA GLY A 433 24.85 22.43 -5.81
C GLY A 433 25.40 23.44 -4.81
N GLN A 434 24.68 23.68 -3.69
CA GLN A 434 25.12 24.52 -2.57
C GLN A 434 26.43 24.03 -1.93
N ASN A 435 26.56 22.72 -1.70
CA ASN A 435 27.74 22.14 -1.05
C ASN A 435 28.96 22.04 -1.99
N PHE A 436 28.76 22.06 -3.31
CA PHE A 436 29.82 21.87 -4.31
C PHE A 436 29.74 22.87 -5.49
N PRO A 437 29.76 24.20 -5.24
CA PRO A 437 29.39 25.21 -6.23
C PRO A 437 30.25 25.19 -7.51
N ASP A 438 31.53 24.86 -7.40
CA ASP A 438 32.49 24.85 -8.52
C ASP A 438 32.82 23.45 -9.05
N ALA A 439 32.30 22.39 -8.41
CA ALA A 439 32.48 21.03 -8.88
C ALA A 439 31.64 20.78 -10.15
N VAL A 440 32.09 19.81 -10.97
CA VAL A 440 31.33 19.34 -12.14
C VAL A 440 30.49 18.14 -11.71
N PHE A 441 29.19 18.20 -12.01
CA PHE A 441 28.26 17.09 -11.83
C PHE A 441 28.35 16.20 -13.05
N VAL A 442 28.77 14.95 -12.85
CA VAL A 442 29.26 14.07 -13.92
C VAL A 442 28.18 13.77 -14.95
N CYS A 443 26.93 13.60 -14.49
CA CYS A 443 25.82 13.23 -15.33
C CYS A 443 25.44 14.33 -16.35
N SER A 444 25.38 15.59 -15.89
CA SER A 444 24.95 16.73 -16.71
C SER A 444 26.08 17.56 -17.30
N GLY A 445 27.30 17.43 -16.77
CA GLY A 445 28.43 18.31 -17.08
C GLY A 445 28.32 19.72 -16.46
N ARG A 446 27.24 20.02 -15.73
CA ARG A 446 26.97 21.33 -15.13
C ARG A 446 27.84 21.57 -13.89
N LYS A 447 28.11 22.84 -13.58
CA LYS A 447 28.67 23.27 -12.29
C LYS A 447 27.63 23.22 -11.18
N GLY A 448 28.07 23.06 -9.93
CA GLY A 448 27.17 23.05 -8.77
C GLY A 448 26.30 24.30 -8.65
N ARG A 449 26.85 25.48 -8.94
CA ARG A 449 26.07 26.73 -8.99
C ARG A 449 24.94 26.73 -10.02
N GLU A 450 25.15 26.05 -11.16
CA GLU A 450 24.13 25.90 -12.20
C GLU A 450 23.06 24.91 -11.74
N GLN A 451 23.47 23.79 -11.13
CA GLN A 451 22.54 22.82 -10.53
C GLN A 451 21.67 23.46 -9.44
N GLN A 452 22.27 24.26 -8.56
CA GLN A 452 21.57 24.98 -7.51
C GLN A 452 20.55 25.96 -8.10
N ALA A 453 20.93 26.75 -9.10
CA ALA A 453 20.05 27.72 -9.75
C ALA A 453 18.85 27.05 -10.45
N ILE A 454 19.08 25.93 -11.17
CA ILE A 454 18.02 25.16 -11.82
C ILE A 454 17.06 24.58 -10.78
N ALA A 455 17.60 23.93 -9.74
CA ALA A 455 16.81 23.35 -8.66
C ALA A 455 15.96 24.41 -7.96
N ARG A 456 16.53 25.61 -7.74
CA ARG A 456 15.84 26.74 -7.10
C ARG A 456 14.62 27.20 -7.90
N GLN A 457 14.66 27.20 -9.23
CA GLN A 457 13.50 27.50 -10.08
C GLN A 457 12.44 26.40 -10.05
N ARG A 458 12.89 25.14 -10.03
CA ARG A 458 12.00 23.97 -9.94
C ARG A 458 11.28 23.88 -8.58
N LEU A 459 11.98 24.21 -7.50
CA LEU A 459 11.42 24.31 -6.15
C LEU A 459 10.37 25.42 -6.06
N ASP A 460 10.56 26.58 -6.71
CA ASP A 460 9.52 27.61 -6.76
C ASP A 460 8.23 27.06 -7.38
N ARG A 461 8.33 26.41 -8.54
CA ARG A 461 7.16 25.81 -9.21
C ARG A 461 6.48 24.74 -8.37
N TRP A 462 7.28 23.91 -7.68
CA TRP A 462 6.75 22.91 -6.75
C TRP A 462 6.02 23.58 -5.58
N PHE A 463 6.64 24.56 -4.92
CA PHE A 463 6.03 25.26 -3.79
C PHE A 463 4.79 26.03 -4.20
N ASP A 464 4.80 26.71 -5.35
CA ASP A 464 3.63 27.46 -5.83
C ASP A 464 2.44 26.49 -6.01
N ALA A 465 2.68 25.30 -6.58
CA ALA A 465 1.65 24.26 -6.72
C ALA A 465 1.14 23.74 -5.37
N ILE A 466 2.03 23.38 -4.44
CA ILE A 466 1.64 22.81 -3.13
C ILE A 466 1.02 23.84 -2.20
N LEU A 467 1.48 25.10 -2.26
CA LEU A 467 0.92 26.16 -1.46
C LEU A 467 -0.51 26.50 -1.89
N GLU A 468 -0.79 26.44 -3.20
CA GLU A 468 -2.12 26.67 -3.80
C GLU A 468 -3.07 25.47 -3.64
N HIS A 469 -2.62 24.27 -3.97
CA HIS A 469 -3.50 23.09 -4.09
C HIS A 469 -3.40 22.11 -2.93
N GLY A 470 -2.36 22.19 -2.10
CA GLY A 470 -2.04 21.16 -1.11
C GLY A 470 -1.49 19.88 -1.74
N LEU A 471 -1.11 18.93 -0.90
CA LEU A 471 -0.49 17.66 -1.31
C LEU A 471 -1.50 16.73 -2.01
N VAL A 472 -1.13 16.10 -3.13
CA VAL A 472 -2.04 15.21 -3.89
C VAL A 472 -2.31 13.88 -3.19
N GLU A 473 -1.32 13.35 -2.47
CA GLU A 473 -1.43 12.11 -1.68
C GLU A 473 -1.96 12.45 -0.27
N TRP A 474 -3.10 13.13 -0.21
CA TRP A 474 -3.65 13.75 1.00
C TRP A 474 -3.65 12.80 2.20
N ASN A 475 -3.28 13.31 3.39
CA ASN A 475 -3.23 12.61 4.67
C ASN A 475 -2.51 11.25 4.67
N SER A 476 -1.70 10.92 3.66
CA SER A 476 -1.15 9.58 3.52
C SER A 476 -0.09 9.30 4.57
N ALA A 477 -0.37 8.31 5.43
CA ALA A 477 0.59 7.83 6.42
C ALA A 477 1.85 7.19 5.80
N ALA A 478 1.78 6.81 4.51
CA ALA A 478 2.91 6.28 3.76
C ALA A 478 3.76 7.40 3.14
N TYR A 479 3.15 8.49 2.64
CA TYR A 479 3.86 9.50 1.85
C TYR A 479 4.20 10.80 2.58
N TYR A 480 3.44 11.21 3.61
CA TYR A 480 3.85 12.35 4.44
C TYR A 480 5.28 12.18 5.02
N PRO A 481 5.68 11.01 5.55
CA PRO A 481 7.08 10.79 5.94
C PRO A 481 8.08 10.96 4.80
N ILE A 482 7.71 10.68 3.56
CA ILE A 482 8.59 10.86 2.39
C ILE A 482 8.71 12.35 2.03
N ASP A 483 7.61 13.10 1.98
CA ASP A 483 7.64 14.55 1.74
C ASP A 483 8.46 15.29 2.80
N LEU A 484 8.34 14.86 4.06
CA LEU A 484 9.08 15.42 5.19
C LEU A 484 10.60 15.25 5.05
N ILE A 485 11.12 14.27 4.30
CA ILE A 485 12.56 14.15 4.02
C ILE A 485 13.07 15.44 3.37
N GLY A 486 12.42 15.85 2.27
CA GLY A 486 12.80 17.02 1.49
C GLY A 486 12.51 18.34 2.22
N LEU A 487 11.31 18.47 2.81
CA LEU A 487 10.89 19.69 3.50
C LEU A 487 11.80 20.01 4.69
N VAL A 488 12.10 19.01 5.54
CA VAL A 488 12.91 19.22 6.74
C VAL A 488 14.36 19.52 6.36
N ALA A 489 14.89 18.84 5.33
CA ALA A 489 16.22 19.14 4.80
C ALA A 489 16.33 20.58 4.29
N LEU A 490 15.33 21.09 3.56
CA LEU A 490 15.33 22.50 3.13
C LEU A 490 15.23 23.47 4.30
N ALA A 491 14.29 23.25 5.23
CA ALA A 491 14.08 24.13 6.38
C ALA A 491 15.35 24.29 7.24
N GLU A 492 16.13 23.21 7.38
CA GLU A 492 17.32 23.16 8.23
C GLU A 492 18.64 23.50 7.51
N LEU A 493 18.79 23.17 6.22
CA LEU A 493 20.10 23.20 5.53
C LEU A 493 20.22 24.21 4.39
N ALA A 494 19.11 24.68 3.82
CA ALA A 494 19.17 25.62 2.69
C ALA A 494 19.74 26.98 3.14
N CYS A 495 20.54 27.62 2.30
CA CYS A 495 21.02 28.98 2.53
C CYS A 495 20.01 30.08 2.13
N ASP A 496 18.90 29.71 1.48
CA ASP A 496 17.84 30.62 1.02
C ASP A 496 16.70 30.64 2.04
N ASP A 497 16.49 31.79 2.70
CA ASP A 497 15.47 31.94 3.74
C ASP A 497 14.03 31.80 3.21
N SER A 498 13.77 32.15 1.94
CA SER A 498 12.45 31.95 1.34
C SER A 498 12.13 30.47 1.18
N LEU A 499 13.10 29.65 0.78
CA LEU A 499 12.89 28.19 0.69
C LEU A 499 12.67 27.58 2.07
N ARG A 500 13.43 28.04 3.08
CA ARG A 500 13.27 27.57 4.47
C ARG A 500 11.87 27.86 4.99
N GLU A 501 11.37 29.07 4.76
CA GLU A 501 10.06 29.50 5.25
C GLU A 501 8.90 28.78 4.54
N ARG A 502 8.99 28.63 3.21
CA ARG A 502 8.01 27.84 2.44
C ARG A 502 7.99 26.38 2.89
N ALA A 503 9.16 25.79 3.15
CA ALA A 503 9.24 24.43 3.68
C ALA A 503 8.58 24.31 5.05
N ARG A 504 8.87 25.23 6.00
CA ARG A 504 8.21 25.26 7.32
C ARG A 504 6.69 25.36 7.20
N THR A 505 6.20 26.24 6.34
CA THR A 505 4.76 26.41 6.09
C THR A 505 4.09 25.09 5.69
N VAL A 506 4.73 24.29 4.83
CA VAL A 506 4.18 22.98 4.42
C VAL A 506 4.27 21.95 5.55
N ILE A 507 5.36 21.94 6.33
CA ILE A 507 5.49 21.06 7.52
C ILE A 507 4.39 21.39 8.54
N ASP A 508 4.14 22.67 8.83
CA ASP A 508 3.08 23.12 9.73
C ASP A 508 1.72 22.58 9.28
N ARG A 509 1.40 22.70 7.99
CA ARG A 509 0.17 22.15 7.41
C ARG A 509 0.07 20.63 7.63
N ILE A 510 1.14 19.88 7.34
CA ILE A 510 1.16 18.42 7.56
C ILE A 510 0.85 18.08 9.02
N LEU A 511 1.44 18.80 9.98
CA LEU A 511 1.22 18.54 11.41
C LEU A 511 -0.20 18.90 11.85
N LEU A 512 -0.76 20.01 11.36
CA LEU A 512 -2.14 20.41 11.66
C LEU A 512 -3.15 19.42 11.08
N MET A 513 -2.96 19.00 9.83
CA MET A 513 -3.79 17.96 9.21
C MET A 513 -3.70 16.67 10.02
N THR A 514 -2.47 16.22 10.31
CA THR A 514 -2.24 15.00 11.11
C THR A 514 -2.92 15.10 12.47
N ALA A 515 -2.89 16.24 13.17
CA ALA A 515 -3.54 16.40 14.47
C ALA A 515 -5.05 16.14 14.42
N TRP A 516 -5.71 16.60 13.35
CA TRP A 516 -7.14 16.36 13.11
C TRP A 516 -7.43 14.89 12.80
N VAL A 517 -6.57 14.26 12.00
CA VAL A 517 -6.65 12.83 11.63
C VAL A 517 -5.71 11.97 12.47
N HIS A 518 -5.70 12.18 13.79
CA HIS A 518 -4.89 11.43 14.75
C HIS A 518 -5.67 11.11 16.02
N GLN A 519 -5.46 9.91 16.57
CA GLN A 519 -5.92 9.57 17.90
C GLN A 519 -4.97 8.54 18.53
N ASN A 520 -4.56 8.77 19.77
CA ASN A 520 -3.71 7.87 20.59
C ASN A 520 -2.54 7.23 19.83
N GLY A 521 -1.73 8.05 19.18
CA GLY A 521 -0.52 7.62 18.50
C GLY A 521 -0.74 6.92 17.16
N VAL A 522 -1.94 6.97 16.58
CA VAL A 522 -2.23 6.39 15.26
C VAL A 522 -2.90 7.43 14.38
N ALA A 523 -2.38 7.61 13.17
CA ALA A 523 -3.03 8.41 12.14
C ALA A 523 -4.30 7.71 11.64
N VAL A 524 -5.41 8.44 11.64
CA VAL A 524 -6.78 7.98 11.41
C VAL A 524 -7.52 9.01 10.58
N GLY A 525 -7.77 8.68 9.32
CA GLY A 525 -8.42 9.58 8.39
C GLY A 525 -8.40 9.05 6.97
N THR A 526 -9.13 9.74 6.10
CA THR A 526 -9.09 9.46 4.66
C THR A 526 -7.71 9.73 4.10
N MET A 527 -7.32 8.99 3.07
CA MET A 527 -5.98 9.08 2.48
C MET A 527 -6.05 8.99 0.96
N GLY A 528 -5.23 9.79 0.27
CA GLY A 528 -5.09 9.68 -1.19
C GLY A 528 -4.40 8.40 -1.62
N ARG A 529 -3.57 7.85 -0.73
CA ARG A 529 -2.92 6.54 -0.89
C ARG A 529 -2.80 5.83 0.45
N ALA A 530 -3.38 4.64 0.51
CA ALA A 530 -3.24 3.72 1.63
C ALA A 530 -2.97 2.29 1.13
N TYR A 531 -2.26 1.50 1.93
CA TYR A 531 -2.09 0.07 1.74
C TYR A 531 -2.68 -0.69 2.93
N ASP A 532 -2.79 -2.02 2.82
CA ASP A 532 -3.27 -2.90 3.90
C ASP A 532 -2.57 -2.62 5.23
N LYS A 533 -1.25 -2.40 5.18
CA LYS A 533 -0.41 -2.02 6.32
C LYS A 533 -0.91 -0.74 7.00
N GLU A 534 -1.07 0.38 6.29
CA GLU A 534 -1.48 1.64 6.89
C GLU A 534 -2.89 1.55 7.48
N LEU A 535 -3.77 0.71 6.93
CA LEU A 535 -5.13 0.56 7.41
C LEU A 535 -5.22 -0.36 8.63
N ARG A 536 -4.75 -1.61 8.53
CA ARG A 536 -4.87 -2.64 9.57
C ARG A 536 -3.78 -2.57 10.64
N SER A 537 -2.63 -2.00 10.30
CA SER A 537 -1.45 -1.89 11.17
C SER A 537 -0.93 -0.46 11.25
N GLY A 538 -1.83 0.53 11.31
CA GLY A 538 -1.49 1.96 11.26
C GLY A 538 -0.52 2.44 12.34
N MET A 539 -0.42 1.72 13.47
CA MET A 539 0.58 1.97 14.51
C MET A 539 2.02 1.66 14.06
N LEU A 540 2.19 0.81 13.04
CA LEU A 540 3.46 0.42 12.44
C LEU A 540 3.86 1.31 11.25
N THR A 541 3.43 2.57 11.25
CA THR A 541 3.77 3.60 10.25
C THR A 541 4.72 4.65 10.84
N GLU A 542 5.59 5.26 10.02
CA GLU A 542 6.51 6.28 10.51
C GLU A 542 5.78 7.51 11.08
N LEU A 543 4.57 7.79 10.58
CA LEU A 543 3.72 8.86 11.08
C LEU A 543 3.34 8.64 12.56
N SER A 544 3.24 7.39 13.02
CA SER A 544 3.10 7.05 14.45
C SER A 544 4.31 7.48 15.28
N GLY A 545 5.52 7.30 14.75
CA GLY A 545 6.77 7.79 15.37
C GLY A 545 6.84 9.31 15.41
N LEU A 546 6.32 9.99 14.39
CA LEU A 546 6.15 11.44 14.38
C LEU A 546 5.15 11.92 15.43
N CYS A 547 4.03 11.22 15.63
CA CYS A 547 3.10 11.51 16.72
C CYS A 547 3.80 11.37 18.09
N ALA A 548 4.61 10.33 18.27
CA ALA A 548 5.44 10.13 19.46
C ALA A 548 6.42 11.29 19.67
N LEU A 549 7.03 11.83 18.61
CA LEU A 549 7.90 13.00 18.70
C LEU A 549 7.13 14.26 19.12
N VAL A 550 6.05 14.58 18.41
CA VAL A 550 5.35 15.86 18.56
C VAL A 550 4.50 15.88 19.82
N TRP A 551 3.57 14.93 19.97
CA TRP A 551 2.56 14.94 21.03
C TRP A 551 2.87 13.99 22.19
N GLY A 552 3.94 13.20 22.11
CA GLY A 552 4.30 12.25 23.16
C GLY A 552 3.42 10.99 23.20
N GLU A 553 2.49 10.85 22.25
CA GLU A 553 1.68 9.65 22.04
C GLU A 553 2.01 9.06 20.67
N GLY A 554 2.44 7.81 20.61
CA GLY A 554 2.89 7.18 19.36
C GLY A 554 3.59 5.86 19.60
N TRP A 555 4.01 5.22 18.51
CA TRP A 555 4.70 3.94 18.54
C TRP A 555 6.10 4.07 17.98
N LEU A 556 7.02 3.35 18.63
CA LEU A 556 8.41 3.29 18.24
C LEU A 556 8.59 2.10 17.32
N ILE A 557 8.97 2.39 16.09
CA ILE A 557 9.19 1.39 15.06
C ILE A 557 10.53 1.67 14.36
N PRO A 558 11.11 0.67 13.69
CA PRO A 558 12.38 0.84 12.98
C PRO A 558 12.36 1.83 11.81
N HIS A 559 11.18 2.26 11.32
CA HIS A 559 11.10 3.24 10.24
C HIS A 559 11.82 4.55 10.59
N CYS A 560 12.65 5.02 9.67
CA CYS A 560 13.60 6.10 9.94
C CYS A 560 13.89 6.97 8.69
N ALA A 561 12.89 7.24 7.86
CA ALA A 561 13.07 8.08 6.67
C ALA A 561 13.23 9.56 7.03
N ALA A 562 12.22 10.19 7.63
CA ALA A 562 12.22 11.61 7.98
C ALA A 562 12.26 11.89 9.48
N LEU A 563 11.84 10.94 10.32
CA LEU A 563 11.82 11.10 11.78
C LEU A 563 13.19 11.53 12.34
N PRO A 564 14.33 10.94 11.93
CA PRO A 564 15.64 11.37 12.43
C PRO A 564 15.99 12.79 11.99
N LEU A 565 15.59 13.21 10.79
CA LEU A 565 15.83 14.56 10.28
C LEU A 565 15.04 15.58 11.11
N LEU A 566 13.77 15.30 11.42
CA LEU A 566 12.96 16.13 12.30
C LEU A 566 13.59 16.26 13.70
N CYS A 567 14.09 15.16 14.26
CA CYS A 567 14.75 15.17 15.55
C CYS A 567 16.06 15.97 15.55
N LEU A 568 16.79 16.00 14.43
CA LEU A 568 18.03 16.78 14.27
C LEU A 568 17.79 18.26 13.92
N SER A 569 16.59 18.60 13.44
CA SER A 569 16.23 19.96 13.06
C SER A 569 15.87 20.84 14.25
N GLN A 570 15.93 22.15 14.05
CA GLN A 570 15.48 23.16 15.01
C GLN A 570 13.98 23.50 14.89
N TYR A 571 13.25 22.82 14.00
CA TYR A 571 11.84 23.08 13.71
C TYR A 571 10.95 23.00 14.96
N GLN A 572 9.92 23.83 15.07
CA GLN A 572 8.97 23.78 16.19
C GLN A 572 7.55 23.57 15.65
N PRO A 573 6.82 22.54 16.12
CA PRO A 573 5.43 22.31 15.71
C PRO A 573 4.49 23.47 16.12
N PRO A 574 3.40 23.71 15.35
CA PRO A 574 2.36 24.66 15.73
C PRO A 574 1.76 24.33 17.10
N GLU A 575 1.64 25.33 17.99
CA GLU A 575 1.11 25.16 19.35
C GLU A 575 -0.33 24.63 19.36
N GLU A 576 -1.16 25.07 18.42
CA GLU A 576 -2.56 24.65 18.32
C GLU A 576 -2.70 23.14 18.02
N SER A 577 -1.70 22.51 17.39
CA SER A 577 -1.72 21.08 17.08
C SER A 577 -1.84 20.20 18.33
N TYR A 578 -1.31 20.65 19.47
CA TYR A 578 -1.35 19.89 20.73
C TYR A 578 -2.78 19.77 21.27
N ALA A 579 -3.55 20.86 21.24
CA ALA A 579 -4.94 20.87 21.68
C ALA A 579 -5.86 20.07 20.74
N ILE A 580 -5.53 20.05 19.44
CA ILE A 580 -6.26 19.23 18.45
C ILE A 580 -5.96 17.75 18.66
N ALA A 581 -4.68 17.39 18.85
CA ALA A 581 -4.25 16.00 19.01
C ALA A 581 -4.85 15.34 20.26
N ASP A 582 -4.87 16.05 21.40
CA ASP A 582 -5.50 15.64 22.66
C ASP A 582 -6.87 16.31 22.86
N TRP A 583 -7.85 15.90 22.05
CA TRP A 583 -9.19 16.48 22.09
C TRP A 583 -10.00 15.97 23.29
N ARG A 584 -10.42 16.89 24.19
CA ARG A 584 -11.13 16.54 25.43
C ARG A 584 -12.58 17.04 25.53
N SER A 585 -13.04 17.86 24.59
CA SER A 585 -14.39 18.45 24.65
C SER A 585 -15.46 17.45 24.20
N PRO A 586 -16.47 17.13 25.04
CA PRO A 586 -17.47 16.11 24.74
C PRO A 586 -18.41 16.47 23.59
N GLN A 587 -18.55 17.75 23.23
CA GLN A 587 -19.39 18.22 22.12
C GLN A 587 -18.83 17.81 20.75
N GLY A 588 -17.53 17.50 20.70
CA GLY A 588 -16.80 17.29 19.46
C GLY A 588 -16.60 18.57 18.64
N ALA A 589 -15.86 18.46 17.55
CA ALA A 589 -15.69 19.54 16.57
C ALA A 589 -15.39 18.98 15.19
N GLN A 590 -15.80 19.74 14.17
CA GLN A 590 -15.50 19.45 12.79
C GLN A 590 -14.43 20.42 12.24
N ALA A 591 -13.55 19.89 11.39
CA ALA A 591 -12.67 20.67 10.52
C ALA A 591 -12.82 20.27 9.06
N ARG A 592 -12.56 21.22 8.16
CA ARG A 592 -12.56 21.02 6.71
C ARG A 592 -11.30 21.61 6.09
N TRP A 593 -10.78 20.95 5.07
CA TRP A 593 -9.72 21.46 4.21
C TRP A 593 -9.76 20.79 2.84
N VAL A 594 -9.01 21.33 1.89
CA VAL A 594 -8.84 20.76 0.56
C VAL A 594 -7.40 20.37 0.27
N GLN A 595 -7.20 19.34 -0.54
CA GLN A 595 -5.90 18.86 -0.98
C GLN A 595 -5.94 18.36 -2.43
N GLY A 596 -4.77 18.38 -3.08
CA GLY A 596 -4.59 17.98 -4.46
C GLY A 596 -5.13 18.97 -5.49
N LEU A 597 -4.68 18.81 -6.73
CA LEU A 597 -4.99 19.70 -7.85
C LEU A 597 -6.50 19.98 -7.95
N ASN A 598 -6.86 21.25 -8.14
CA ASN A 598 -8.25 21.70 -8.24
C ASN A 598 -9.13 21.22 -7.07
N ARG A 599 -8.57 21.10 -5.86
CA ARG A 599 -9.30 20.73 -4.64
C ARG A 599 -9.91 19.32 -4.74
N SER A 600 -9.18 18.41 -5.40
CA SER A 600 -9.65 17.04 -5.69
C SER A 600 -10.08 16.26 -4.44
N ALA A 601 -9.39 16.47 -3.32
CA ALA A 601 -9.76 15.92 -2.02
C ALA A 601 -10.39 17.02 -1.16
N ARG A 602 -11.66 16.83 -0.82
CA ARG A 602 -12.45 17.73 0.04
C ARG A 602 -12.65 17.05 1.38
N VAL A 603 -11.69 17.21 2.29
CA VAL A 603 -11.63 16.42 3.53
C VAL A 603 -12.55 17.04 4.58
N ILE A 604 -13.27 16.17 5.28
CA ILE A 604 -14.04 16.51 6.48
C ILE A 604 -13.51 15.60 7.59
N ALA A 605 -13.18 16.20 8.74
CA ALA A 605 -12.76 15.48 9.93
C ALA A 605 -13.62 15.90 11.12
N TRP A 606 -13.91 14.95 12.00
CA TRP A 606 -14.63 15.11 13.24
C TRP A 606 -13.80 14.51 14.37
N LYS A 607 -13.61 15.28 15.44
CA LYS A 607 -13.00 14.79 16.68
C LYS A 607 -13.96 14.93 17.84
N GLN A 608 -13.97 13.95 18.71
CA GLN A 608 -14.66 13.91 19.99
C GLN A 608 -13.86 12.97 20.90
N PRO A 609 -14.01 13.01 22.24
CA PRO A 609 -13.34 12.06 23.12
C PRO A 609 -13.59 10.62 22.66
N ASP A 610 -12.50 9.85 22.56
CA ASP A 610 -12.52 8.46 22.08
C ASP A 610 -13.09 8.26 20.66
N VAL A 611 -13.26 9.32 19.85
CA VAL A 611 -13.73 9.23 18.45
C VAL A 611 -12.94 10.15 17.52
N ALA A 612 -12.37 9.57 16.48
CA ALA A 612 -11.87 10.30 15.32
C ALA A 612 -12.52 9.72 14.06
N PHE A 613 -13.07 10.61 13.24
CA PHE A 613 -13.90 10.24 12.12
C PHE A 613 -13.64 11.18 10.95
N SER A 614 -13.37 10.62 9.77
CA SER A 614 -13.08 11.43 8.59
C SER A 614 -13.64 10.81 7.32
N SER A 615 -13.98 11.68 6.37
CA SER A 615 -14.40 11.33 5.01
C SER A 615 -13.78 12.31 3.99
N VAL A 616 -13.86 11.94 2.71
CA VAL A 616 -13.54 12.82 1.58
C VAL A 616 -14.80 13.00 0.75
N PHE A 617 -15.28 14.23 0.64
CA PHE A 617 -16.55 14.55 -0.01
C PHE A 617 -16.48 14.38 -1.54
N ASP A 618 -17.31 13.48 -2.07
CA ASP A 618 -17.52 13.20 -3.50
C ASP A 618 -16.22 13.20 -4.33
N HIS A 619 -15.27 12.34 -3.96
CA HIS A 619 -14.01 12.19 -4.69
C HIS A 619 -14.19 11.27 -5.90
N HIS A 620 -14.40 11.86 -7.08
CA HIS A 620 -14.58 11.19 -8.37
C HIS A 620 -15.58 10.00 -8.39
N PRO A 621 -16.83 10.17 -7.90
CA PRO A 621 -17.79 9.06 -7.80
C PRO A 621 -18.04 8.34 -9.14
N GLY A 622 -18.20 7.01 -9.09
CA GLY A 622 -18.49 6.12 -10.22
C GLY A 622 -17.26 5.73 -11.06
N GLN A 623 -16.14 6.46 -10.93
CA GLN A 623 -14.90 6.14 -11.63
C GLN A 623 -14.21 4.90 -11.01
N PRO A 624 -13.41 4.15 -11.79
CA PRO A 624 -12.47 3.18 -11.23
C PRO A 624 -11.57 3.88 -10.21
N GLY A 625 -11.41 3.28 -9.04
CA GLY A 625 -10.49 3.80 -8.03
C GLY A 625 -9.11 3.15 -8.10
N HIS A 626 -8.24 3.62 -7.22
CA HIS A 626 -6.90 3.12 -6.98
C HIS A 626 -6.75 2.94 -5.46
N GLN A 627 -5.79 3.60 -4.81
CA GLN A 627 -5.47 3.42 -3.38
C GLN A 627 -6.18 4.41 -2.45
N GLN A 628 -7.26 5.06 -2.89
CA GLN A 628 -7.93 6.09 -2.11
C GLN A 628 -8.75 5.46 -0.98
N HIS A 629 -8.48 5.92 0.25
CA HIS A 629 -9.23 5.59 1.45
C HIS A 629 -10.24 6.70 1.75
N VAL A 630 -11.53 6.42 1.63
CA VAL A 630 -12.56 7.48 1.51
C VAL A 630 -13.38 7.73 2.78
N LEU A 631 -13.30 6.84 3.76
CA LEU A 631 -13.94 7.00 5.08
C LEU A 631 -13.16 6.20 6.12
N ASP A 632 -12.97 6.78 7.31
CA ASP A 632 -12.24 6.14 8.40
C ASP A 632 -12.84 6.47 9.76
N ILE A 633 -12.97 5.45 10.62
CA ILE A 633 -13.50 5.55 11.98
C ILE A 633 -12.50 4.95 12.95
N ARG A 634 -12.19 5.66 14.03
CA ARG A 634 -11.39 5.17 15.17
C ARG A 634 -12.17 5.36 16.45
N LEU A 635 -12.26 4.31 17.26
CA LEU A 635 -12.99 4.30 18.52
C LEU A 635 -12.08 3.94 19.69
N GLY A 636 -12.24 4.63 20.81
CA GLY A 636 -11.52 4.34 22.04
C GLY A 636 -10.01 4.51 21.93
N ARG A 637 -9.29 3.82 22.80
CA ARG A 637 -7.82 3.90 22.90
C ARG A 637 -7.09 2.69 22.36
N HIS A 638 -7.83 1.62 22.01
CA HIS A 638 -7.23 0.42 21.46
C HIS A 638 -6.72 0.73 20.03
N TYR A 639 -5.44 0.46 19.78
CA TYR A 639 -4.76 0.88 18.54
C TYR A 639 -5.40 0.30 17.26
N ALA A 640 -6.00 -0.88 17.36
CA ALA A 640 -6.64 -1.60 16.26
C ALA A 640 -8.16 -1.39 16.19
N ALA A 641 -8.77 -0.56 17.05
CA ALA A 641 -10.21 -0.27 17.02
C ALA A 641 -10.54 0.74 15.91
N ARG A 642 -10.32 0.31 14.67
CA ARG A 642 -10.49 1.10 13.45
C ARG A 642 -11.44 0.41 12.49
N LEU A 643 -12.39 1.13 11.93
CA LEU A 643 -13.40 0.61 11.02
C LEU A 643 -13.47 1.45 9.75
N TRP A 644 -13.76 0.81 8.63
CA TRP A 644 -14.04 1.49 7.37
C TRP A 644 -14.87 0.62 6.44
N VAL A 645 -15.42 1.25 5.40
CA VAL A 645 -16.17 0.60 4.33
C VAL A 645 -15.47 0.86 3.01
N ASN A 646 -15.34 -0.17 2.18
CA ASN A 646 -14.83 -0.03 0.81
C ASN A 646 -15.49 -1.02 -0.15
N HIS A 647 -15.31 -0.75 -1.45
CA HIS A 647 -15.52 -1.71 -2.52
C HIS A 647 -14.16 -2.35 -2.89
N PRO A 648 -13.99 -3.67 -2.81
CA PRO A 648 -12.70 -4.33 -3.06
C PRO A 648 -12.23 -4.16 -4.50
N GLY A 649 -10.91 -4.05 -4.69
CA GLY A 649 -10.28 -4.07 -6.03
C GLY A 649 -9.97 -5.47 -6.56
N GLU A 650 -9.86 -6.44 -5.66
CA GLU A 650 -9.59 -7.85 -5.97
C GLU A 650 -10.30 -8.76 -4.97
N ASP A 651 -10.43 -10.05 -5.30
CA ASP A 651 -11.15 -11.02 -4.47
C ASP A 651 -10.29 -11.59 -3.32
N ARG A 652 -8.96 -11.42 -3.40
CA ARG A 652 -8.00 -12.05 -2.50
C ARG A 652 -7.62 -11.12 -1.33
N PRO A 653 -7.87 -11.51 -0.07
CA PRO A 653 -7.59 -10.69 1.12
C PRO A 653 -6.13 -10.33 1.36
N ASP A 654 -5.22 -11.22 0.95
CA ASP A 654 -3.76 -11.05 1.00
C ASP A 654 -3.16 -10.67 -0.36
N GLY A 655 -4.00 -10.26 -1.30
CA GLY A 655 -3.55 -9.75 -2.58
C GLY A 655 -2.82 -8.42 -2.43
N VAL A 656 -2.02 -8.11 -3.46
CA VAL A 656 -1.15 -6.92 -3.51
C VAL A 656 -1.58 -5.94 -4.59
N HIS A 657 -2.77 -6.13 -5.19
CA HIS A 657 -3.30 -5.22 -6.20
C HIS A 657 -3.61 -3.85 -5.60
N ARG A 658 -3.79 -2.85 -6.48
CA ARG A 658 -4.03 -1.46 -6.10
C ARG A 658 -5.16 -0.93 -6.98
N PRO A 659 -6.43 -0.97 -6.52
CA PRO A 659 -6.92 -1.29 -5.17
C PRO A 659 -6.78 -2.77 -4.79
N SER A 660 -6.60 -3.04 -3.49
CA SER A 660 -6.61 -4.40 -2.94
C SER A 660 -7.98 -4.76 -2.38
N TYR A 661 -8.08 -5.91 -1.71
CA TYR A 661 -9.28 -6.31 -0.98
C TYR A 661 -9.63 -5.34 0.16
N TRP A 662 -8.64 -4.96 0.98
CA TRP A 662 -8.84 -4.12 2.17
C TRP A 662 -8.54 -2.63 1.96
N ALA A 663 -7.73 -2.27 0.97
CA ALA A 663 -7.23 -0.91 0.79
C ALA A 663 -7.56 -0.35 -0.60
N GLY A 664 -8.06 0.88 -0.62
CA GLY A 664 -8.54 1.52 -1.84
C GLY A 664 -9.99 1.15 -2.16
N ASN A 665 -10.45 1.53 -3.35
CA ASN A 665 -11.80 1.24 -3.81
C ASN A 665 -11.78 0.82 -5.29
N GLY A 666 -12.31 -0.35 -5.64
CA GLY A 666 -12.45 -0.74 -7.06
C GLY A 666 -13.33 0.23 -7.84
N ARG A 667 -14.37 0.77 -7.21
CA ARG A 667 -15.23 1.84 -7.71
C ARG A 667 -15.40 2.89 -6.62
N LEU A 668 -15.15 4.15 -6.97
CA LEU A 668 -15.25 5.26 -6.01
C LEU A 668 -16.73 5.59 -5.72
N PRO A 669 -17.14 5.72 -4.45
CA PRO A 669 -18.51 6.05 -4.09
C PRO A 669 -18.78 7.56 -4.09
N HIS A 670 -20.07 7.92 -4.06
CA HIS A 670 -20.49 9.21 -3.52
C HIS A 670 -20.33 9.20 -2.01
N VAL A 671 -19.78 10.27 -1.44
CA VAL A 671 -19.49 10.36 0.00
C VAL A 671 -19.85 11.73 0.53
N MET A 672 -20.54 11.75 1.67
CA MET A 672 -20.82 12.97 2.43
C MET A 672 -20.62 12.73 3.92
N GLN A 673 -20.13 13.75 4.62
CA GLN A 673 -20.13 13.81 6.07
C GLN A 673 -20.72 15.14 6.54
N HIS A 674 -21.65 15.04 7.49
CA HIS A 674 -22.18 16.16 8.24
C HIS A 674 -21.90 15.89 9.71
N ARG A 675 -20.91 16.60 10.27
CA ARG A 675 -20.44 16.41 11.64
C ARG A 675 -20.08 14.93 11.92
N ASN A 676 -20.82 14.28 12.78
CA ASN A 676 -20.66 12.89 13.20
C ASN A 676 -21.57 11.89 12.45
N ARG A 677 -22.07 12.26 11.26
CA ARG A 677 -22.78 11.38 10.32
C ARG A 677 -22.06 11.30 8.98
N ALA A 678 -22.04 10.13 8.36
CA ALA A 678 -21.66 10.00 6.96
C ALA A 678 -22.60 9.10 6.16
N TRP A 679 -22.58 9.35 4.85
CA TRP A 679 -23.22 8.56 3.83
C TRP A 679 -22.20 8.13 2.79
N ILE A 680 -22.28 6.87 2.36
CA ILE A 680 -21.50 6.33 1.25
C ILE A 680 -22.48 5.63 0.29
N VAL A 681 -22.49 6.02 -0.98
CA VAL A 681 -23.36 5.41 -2.01
C VAL A 681 -22.49 4.88 -3.16
N PHE A 682 -22.57 3.57 -3.38
CA PHE A 682 -21.87 2.87 -4.45
C PHE A 682 -22.83 2.50 -5.59
N ASP A 683 -22.38 2.72 -6.83
CA ASP A 683 -22.98 2.16 -8.04
C ASP A 683 -22.04 1.12 -8.64
N LEU A 684 -22.45 -0.15 -8.58
CA LEU A 684 -21.68 -1.34 -8.92
C LEU A 684 -22.31 -2.13 -10.07
N GLN A 685 -23.29 -1.56 -10.79
CA GLN A 685 -24.01 -2.27 -11.87
C GLN A 685 -23.08 -2.86 -12.94
N GLN A 686 -21.99 -2.16 -13.23
CA GLN A 686 -20.99 -2.54 -14.23
C GLN A 686 -19.78 -3.29 -13.64
N ASP A 687 -19.78 -3.56 -12.33
CA ASP A 687 -18.71 -4.31 -11.67
C ASP A 687 -19.07 -5.80 -11.54
N LEU A 688 -18.05 -6.65 -11.51
CA LEU A 688 -18.19 -8.07 -11.22
C LEU A 688 -18.36 -8.30 -9.71
N ARG A 689 -17.81 -7.41 -8.89
CA ARG A 689 -17.86 -7.46 -7.42
C ARG A 689 -19.03 -6.62 -6.92
N ARG A 690 -20.24 -7.15 -7.03
CA ARG A 690 -21.47 -6.43 -6.68
C ARG A 690 -21.73 -6.47 -5.17
N TRP A 691 -20.73 -6.14 -4.38
CA TRP A 691 -20.79 -6.12 -2.93
C TRP A 691 -19.79 -5.11 -2.36
N THR A 692 -20.08 -4.66 -1.15
CA THR A 692 -19.19 -3.81 -0.36
C THR A 692 -19.03 -4.42 1.01
N HIS A 693 -17.97 -4.06 1.73
CA HIS A 693 -17.75 -4.63 3.05
C HIS A 693 -17.29 -3.62 4.08
N LEU A 694 -17.56 -3.96 5.33
CA LEU A 694 -17.06 -3.30 6.53
C LEU A 694 -15.92 -4.13 7.11
N TYR A 695 -14.75 -3.51 7.29
CA TYR A 695 -13.71 -4.06 8.14
C TYR A 695 -14.10 -3.90 9.62
N LEU A 696 -14.20 -5.02 10.34
CA LEU A 696 -14.74 -5.09 11.69
C LEU A 696 -13.74 -5.81 12.64
N PRO A 697 -12.81 -5.09 13.28
CA PRO A 697 -11.80 -5.71 14.14
C PRO A 697 -12.38 -6.09 15.51
N ARG A 698 -13.21 -7.14 15.57
CA ARG A 698 -13.95 -7.51 16.80
C ARG A 698 -13.08 -7.67 18.04
N THR A 699 -11.87 -8.21 17.88
CA THR A 699 -10.92 -8.42 18.98
C THR A 699 -10.38 -7.12 19.58
N ALA A 700 -10.50 -6.01 18.84
CA ALA A 700 -10.10 -4.68 19.28
C ALA A 700 -11.27 -3.83 19.81
N LEU A 701 -12.51 -4.33 19.70
CA LEU A 701 -13.73 -3.64 20.10
C LEU A 701 -14.27 -4.27 21.39
N ASP A 702 -14.84 -3.45 22.27
CA ASP A 702 -15.34 -3.93 23.56
C ASP A 702 -16.70 -4.63 23.42
N GLU A 703 -17.57 -4.10 22.55
CA GLU A 703 -18.90 -4.68 22.26
C GLU A 703 -19.24 -4.53 20.78
N VAL A 704 -19.84 -5.58 20.21
CA VAL A 704 -20.30 -5.60 18.82
C VAL A 704 -21.67 -6.26 18.74
N VAL A 705 -22.67 -5.53 18.26
CA VAL A 705 -24.05 -6.00 18.07
C VAL A 705 -24.36 -5.96 16.58
N VAL A 706 -24.56 -7.13 15.96
CA VAL A 706 -24.97 -7.24 14.56
C VAL A 706 -26.43 -7.65 14.48
N GLU A 707 -27.23 -6.82 13.82
CA GLU A 707 -28.62 -7.06 13.44
C GLU A 707 -28.69 -7.16 11.91
N PRO A 708 -29.81 -7.62 11.30
CA PRO A 708 -29.87 -7.88 9.86
C PRO A 708 -29.38 -6.75 8.96
N ASN A 709 -29.61 -5.49 9.34
CA ASN A 709 -29.25 -4.31 8.55
C ASN A 709 -28.35 -3.33 9.33
N TRP A 710 -27.97 -3.65 10.56
CA TRP A 710 -27.24 -2.75 11.45
C TRP A 710 -26.04 -3.44 12.10
N CYS A 711 -24.93 -2.71 12.22
CA CYS A 711 -23.81 -3.06 13.06
C CYS A 711 -23.58 -1.92 14.05
N PHE A 712 -23.69 -2.22 15.34
CA PHE A 712 -23.37 -1.29 16.43
C PHE A 712 -22.09 -1.75 17.10
N VAL A 713 -21.17 -0.83 17.34
CA VAL A 713 -19.88 -1.13 17.97
C VAL A 713 -19.55 -0.12 19.06
N ARG A 714 -18.83 -0.59 20.07
CA ARG A 714 -18.24 0.23 21.13
C ARG A 714 -16.75 -0.08 21.29
N GLY A 715 -15.95 0.97 21.40
CA GLY A 715 -14.56 0.90 21.85
C GLY A 715 -14.29 1.99 22.88
N GLY A 716 -13.97 1.62 24.12
CA GLY A 716 -13.93 2.57 25.23
C GLY A 716 -15.26 3.32 25.37
N ASN A 717 -15.19 4.65 25.29
CA ASN A 717 -16.36 5.54 25.30
C ASN A 717 -16.89 5.90 23.91
N GLY A 718 -16.22 5.48 22.84
CA GLY A 718 -16.63 5.74 21.46
C GLY A 718 -17.64 4.70 20.97
N TYR A 719 -18.66 5.16 20.26
CA TYR A 719 -19.71 4.35 19.64
C TYR A 719 -19.76 4.59 18.14
N ALA A 720 -20.10 3.54 17.38
CA ALA A 720 -20.52 3.71 15.99
C ALA A 720 -21.73 2.82 15.66
N ALA A 721 -22.58 3.33 14.77
CA ALA A 721 -23.69 2.62 14.16
C ALA A 721 -23.51 2.66 12.64
N LEU A 722 -23.49 1.50 12.01
CA LEU A 722 -23.35 1.33 10.57
C LEU A 722 -24.56 0.58 10.02
N HIS A 723 -25.19 1.14 9.01
CA HIS A 723 -26.42 0.62 8.42
C HIS A 723 -26.28 0.43 6.93
N ASN A 724 -26.75 -0.72 6.44
CA ASN A 724 -26.95 -0.95 5.02
C ASN A 724 -28.32 -1.62 4.79
N PRO A 725 -29.22 -1.03 3.97
CA PRO A 725 -30.56 -1.57 3.76
C PRO A 725 -30.59 -2.87 2.95
N ALA A 726 -29.50 -3.23 2.24
CA ALA A 726 -29.37 -4.51 1.55
C ALA A 726 -29.13 -5.69 2.52
N GLY A 727 -28.80 -5.38 3.79
CA GLY A 727 -28.49 -6.36 4.81
C GLY A 727 -26.99 -6.59 4.99
N LEU A 728 -26.61 -7.06 6.18
CA LEU A 728 -25.23 -7.31 6.59
C LEU A 728 -25.04 -8.81 6.86
N GLN A 729 -24.09 -9.41 6.15
CA GLN A 729 -23.76 -10.82 6.27
C GLN A 729 -22.35 -10.98 6.83
N PRO A 730 -22.16 -11.71 7.95
CA PRO A 730 -20.83 -12.10 8.39
C PRO A 730 -20.12 -12.90 7.30
N TYR A 731 -18.89 -12.52 7.03
CA TYR A 731 -18.03 -13.24 6.11
C TYR A 731 -16.68 -13.47 6.79
N THR A 732 -16.07 -14.62 6.53
CA THR A 732 -14.70 -14.91 6.96
C THR A 732 -13.90 -15.18 5.70
N PRO A 733 -13.04 -14.24 5.28
CA PRO A 733 -12.17 -14.48 4.15
C PRO A 733 -11.24 -15.66 4.40
N ASP A 734 -10.86 -16.36 3.34
CA ASP A 734 -9.81 -17.38 3.41
C ASP A 734 -8.54 -16.76 4.00
N GLY A 735 -8.00 -17.37 5.07
CA GLY A 735 -6.84 -16.79 5.75
C GLY A 735 -7.17 -15.68 6.77
N GLY A 736 -8.42 -15.21 6.84
CA GLY A 736 -8.87 -14.10 7.66
C GLY A 736 -9.25 -14.49 9.10
N GLN A 737 -9.43 -13.49 9.96
CA GLN A 737 -9.98 -13.70 11.30
C GLN A 737 -11.50 -13.92 11.20
N PRO A 738 -12.05 -14.95 11.88
CA PRO A 738 -13.49 -15.15 11.92
C PRO A 738 -14.23 -13.89 12.37
N ASP A 739 -15.38 -13.63 11.73
CA ASP A 739 -16.28 -12.52 12.03
C ASP A 739 -15.65 -11.11 11.93
N SER A 740 -14.50 -10.97 11.25
CA SER A 740 -13.80 -9.69 11.06
C SER A 740 -14.31 -8.85 9.88
N GLU A 741 -15.35 -9.32 9.19
CA GLU A 741 -15.93 -8.68 8.01
C GLU A 741 -17.46 -8.81 8.01
N LEU A 742 -18.14 -7.72 7.63
CA LEU A 742 -19.55 -7.76 7.24
C LEU A 742 -19.69 -7.32 5.78
N ARG A 743 -20.34 -8.15 4.96
CA ARG A 743 -20.62 -7.85 3.55
C ARG A 743 -22.06 -7.39 3.34
N ALA A 744 -22.22 -6.49 2.39
CA ALA A 744 -23.51 -6.09 1.85
C ALA A 744 -23.51 -6.29 0.33
N GLU A 745 -24.35 -7.20 -0.14
CA GLU A 745 -24.53 -7.55 -1.55
C GLU A 745 -25.48 -6.56 -2.23
N GLY A 746 -25.21 -6.19 -3.48
CA GLY A 746 -26.09 -5.34 -4.27
C GLY A 746 -25.37 -4.54 -5.37
N GLU A 747 -26.06 -4.40 -6.50
CA GLU A 747 -25.64 -3.52 -7.61
C GLU A 747 -25.62 -2.04 -7.22
N ARG A 748 -26.42 -1.67 -6.21
CA ARG A 748 -26.38 -0.35 -5.58
C ARG A 748 -26.33 -0.56 -4.08
N ASN A 749 -25.29 -0.03 -3.46
CA ASN A 749 -25.02 -0.21 -2.04
C ASN A 749 -25.00 1.15 -1.34
N VAL A 750 -25.56 1.22 -0.14
CA VAL A 750 -25.59 2.46 0.64
C VAL A 750 -25.26 2.17 2.09
N TRP A 751 -24.32 2.95 2.62
CA TRP A 751 -23.92 2.90 4.02
C TRP A 751 -24.29 4.21 4.70
N TYR A 752 -25.08 4.11 5.75
CA TYR A 752 -25.32 5.19 6.70
C TYR A 752 -24.48 4.94 7.96
N ILE A 753 -23.73 5.94 8.38
CA ILE A 753 -22.78 5.81 9.49
C ILE A 753 -23.02 6.95 10.49
N ALA A 754 -23.13 6.60 11.76
CA ALA A 754 -23.19 7.54 12.86
C ALA A 754 -22.12 7.19 13.90
N VAL A 755 -21.38 8.19 14.37
CA VAL A 755 -20.43 8.05 15.49
C VAL A 755 -20.83 8.96 16.64
N ASP A 756 -20.52 8.57 17.86
CA ASP A 756 -20.75 9.40 19.06
C ASP A 756 -19.84 8.93 20.21
N SER A 757 -19.83 9.68 21.31
CA SER A 757 -19.15 9.27 22.54
C SER A 757 -20.10 9.35 23.74
N GLY A 758 -19.88 8.52 24.76
CA GLY A 758 -20.68 8.52 25.99
C GLY A 758 -19.94 7.92 27.19
N GLN A 759 -20.67 7.46 28.21
CA GLN A 759 -20.09 6.86 29.42
C GLN A 759 -19.95 5.32 29.29
N GLY A 760 -19.12 4.88 28.35
CA GLY A 760 -18.77 3.46 28.18
C GLY A 760 -19.98 2.57 27.91
N ALA A 761 -20.07 1.40 28.55
CA ALA A 761 -21.15 0.44 28.32
C ALA A 761 -22.54 0.94 28.78
N ALA A 762 -22.60 1.92 29.70
CA ALA A 762 -23.87 2.37 30.29
C ALA A 762 -24.77 3.08 29.27
N ASP A 763 -24.18 3.91 28.39
CA ASP A 763 -24.94 4.70 27.41
C ASP A 763 -25.09 3.96 26.06
N PHE A 764 -24.37 2.87 25.84
CA PHE A 764 -24.38 2.15 24.57
C PHE A 764 -25.78 1.61 24.17
N PRO A 765 -26.60 1.05 25.07
CA PRO A 765 -27.98 0.68 24.75
C PRO A 765 -28.84 1.88 24.34
N ALA A 766 -28.64 3.04 24.94
CA ALA A 766 -29.36 4.27 24.59
C ALA A 766 -28.94 4.76 23.19
N PHE A 767 -27.64 4.69 22.87
CA PHE A 767 -27.13 4.95 21.52
C PHE A 767 -27.76 4.02 20.48
N ILE A 768 -27.80 2.70 20.73
CA ILE A 768 -28.45 1.72 19.83
C ILE A 768 -29.95 2.07 19.63
N ALA A 769 -30.66 2.40 20.71
CA ALA A 769 -32.09 2.72 20.66
C ALA A 769 -32.39 3.94 19.77
N ARG A 770 -31.45 4.89 19.62
CA ARG A 770 -31.60 6.05 18.73
C ARG A 770 -31.68 5.66 17.26
N PHE A 771 -31.06 4.55 16.84
CA PHE A 771 -30.95 4.21 15.41
C PHE A 771 -31.71 2.96 15.00
N ARG A 772 -31.82 1.95 15.87
CA ARG A 772 -32.29 0.60 15.51
C ARG A 772 -33.68 0.49 14.84
N ARG A 773 -34.54 1.51 14.99
CA ARG A 773 -35.88 1.55 14.39
C ARG A 773 -35.95 2.37 13.10
N ARG A 774 -34.81 2.86 12.62
CA ARG A 774 -34.66 3.68 11.42
C ARG A 774 -33.97 2.86 10.33
N GLN A 775 -34.25 3.20 9.09
CA GLN A 775 -33.73 2.51 7.92
C GLN A 775 -33.57 3.47 6.74
N ALA A 776 -32.51 3.29 5.96
CA ALA A 776 -32.34 3.98 4.69
C ALA A 776 -33.28 3.36 3.65
N GLN A 777 -34.03 4.20 2.94
CA GLN A 777 -35.04 3.75 1.97
C GLN A 777 -34.72 4.30 0.60
N TRP A 778 -34.62 3.40 -0.38
CA TRP A 778 -34.61 3.77 -1.79
C TRP A 778 -36.00 4.22 -2.23
N THR A 779 -36.02 5.17 -3.14
CA THR A 779 -37.23 5.67 -3.81
C THR A 779 -37.15 5.35 -5.30
N ASP A 780 -38.28 5.32 -5.99
CA ASP A 780 -38.37 4.90 -7.40
C ASP A 780 -37.54 5.78 -8.36
N ASP A 781 -37.29 7.04 -7.98
CA ASP A 781 -36.46 8.00 -8.72
C ASP A 781 -34.94 7.77 -8.53
N GLY A 782 -34.55 6.76 -7.75
CA GLY A 782 -33.16 6.43 -7.45
C GLY A 782 -32.53 7.24 -6.32
N ALA A 783 -33.28 8.09 -5.60
CA ALA A 783 -32.81 8.64 -4.32
C ALA A 783 -32.85 7.62 -3.20
N VAL A 784 -32.03 7.88 -2.19
CA VAL A 784 -32.05 7.19 -0.91
C VAL A 784 -32.18 8.22 0.22
N GLN A 785 -33.01 7.90 1.21
CA GLN A 785 -33.31 8.80 2.34
C GLN A 785 -33.24 8.09 3.70
N PHE A 786 -32.86 8.82 4.74
CA PHE A 786 -32.80 8.38 6.13
C PHE A 786 -33.26 9.52 7.05
N ASP A 787 -34.17 9.22 7.97
CA ASP A 787 -34.64 10.17 8.98
C ASP A 787 -33.72 10.13 10.21
N ASP A 788 -32.67 10.96 10.23
CA ASP A 788 -31.71 11.01 11.34
C ASP A 788 -32.32 11.66 12.58
N PRO A 789 -32.12 11.08 13.79
CA PRO A 789 -32.71 11.60 15.03
C PRO A 789 -32.29 13.02 15.41
N ASP A 790 -31.15 13.53 14.94
CA ASP A 790 -30.58 14.81 15.38
C ASP A 790 -30.59 15.86 14.26
N TYR A 791 -30.43 15.44 13.02
CA TYR A 791 -30.29 16.31 11.85
C TYR A 791 -31.47 16.22 10.88
N GLY A 792 -32.50 15.42 11.19
CA GLY A 792 -33.70 15.28 10.37
C GLY A 792 -33.45 14.49 9.08
N LEU A 793 -34.23 14.78 8.03
CA LEU A 793 -34.19 14.02 6.78
C LEU A 793 -32.86 14.24 6.04
N MET A 794 -32.03 13.20 5.98
CA MET A 794 -30.85 13.13 5.14
C MET A 794 -31.19 12.38 3.85
N ARG A 795 -30.78 12.91 2.70
CA ARG A 795 -31.09 12.32 1.39
C ARG A 795 -29.90 12.44 0.44
N TRP A 796 -29.71 11.43 -0.40
CA TRP A 796 -28.93 11.53 -1.63
C TRP A 796 -29.85 11.30 -2.83
N HIS A 797 -29.69 12.10 -3.88
CA HIS A 797 -30.42 11.91 -5.15
C HIS A 797 -29.45 12.05 -6.33
N PRO A 798 -29.52 11.19 -7.35
CA PRO A 798 -28.55 11.17 -8.46
C PRO A 798 -28.38 12.52 -9.18
N ALA A 799 -29.47 13.30 -9.30
CA ALA A 799 -29.43 14.57 -10.03
C ALA A 799 -29.08 15.80 -9.16
N SER A 800 -29.28 15.73 -7.84
CA SER A 800 -29.18 16.90 -6.94
C SER A 800 -28.19 16.71 -5.79
N GLY A 801 -27.53 15.55 -5.70
CA GLY A 801 -26.55 15.25 -4.66
C GLY A 801 -27.17 15.07 -3.27
N PHE A 802 -26.38 15.39 -2.25
CA PHE A 802 -26.76 15.23 -0.85
C PHE A 802 -27.58 16.42 -0.31
N ALA A 803 -28.48 16.16 0.63
CA ALA A 803 -29.21 17.15 1.39
C ALA A 803 -29.38 16.73 2.84
N VAL A 804 -29.38 17.72 3.75
CA VAL A 804 -29.63 17.56 5.19
C VAL A 804 -30.78 18.47 5.57
N ASN A 805 -31.82 17.91 6.18
CA ASN A 805 -33.05 18.61 6.56
C ASN A 805 -33.63 19.48 5.44
N HIS A 806 -33.77 18.91 4.23
CA HIS A 806 -34.25 19.59 3.02
C HIS A 806 -33.34 20.69 2.45
N HIS A 807 -32.17 20.95 3.05
CA HIS A 807 -31.18 21.88 2.53
C HIS A 807 -30.09 21.12 1.77
N PRO A 808 -29.77 21.50 0.51
CA PRO A 808 -28.65 20.91 -0.22
C PRO A 808 -27.34 21.01 0.57
N PHE A 809 -26.59 19.92 0.66
CA PHE A 809 -25.26 19.92 1.22
C PHE A 809 -24.26 20.31 0.14
N VAL A 810 -23.53 21.40 0.37
CA VAL A 810 -22.47 21.87 -0.53
C VAL A 810 -21.20 22.00 0.28
N PHE A 811 -20.12 21.40 -0.23
CA PHE A 811 -18.79 21.65 0.31
C PHE A 811 -18.35 23.06 -0.10
N PRO A 812 -18.10 24.01 0.83
CA PRO A 812 -17.90 25.40 0.46
C PRO A 812 -16.63 25.64 -0.36
N ASP A 813 -16.72 26.46 -1.39
CA ASP A 813 -15.57 26.89 -2.21
C ASP A 813 -14.62 27.84 -1.46
N THR A 814 -14.97 28.29 -0.25
CA THR A 814 -14.10 29.12 0.58
C THR A 814 -13.10 28.32 1.42
N VAL A 815 -13.32 27.00 1.58
CA VAL A 815 -12.45 26.15 2.41
C VAL A 815 -11.02 26.12 1.85
N SER A 816 -10.03 26.41 2.67
CA SER A 816 -8.63 26.48 2.25
C SER A 816 -7.90 25.12 2.35
N VAL A 817 -6.62 25.11 1.98
CA VAL A 817 -5.70 23.98 2.15
C VAL A 817 -5.21 23.81 3.59
N ILE A 818 -5.59 24.73 4.49
CA ILE A 818 -5.29 24.67 5.91
C ILE A 818 -6.53 24.14 6.63
N PRO A 819 -6.41 23.19 7.58
CA PRO A 819 -7.53 22.75 8.40
C PRO A 819 -8.19 23.89 9.15
N GLU A 820 -9.46 24.17 8.83
CA GLU A 820 -10.26 25.20 9.48
C GLU A 820 -11.43 24.56 10.24
N ARG A 821 -11.58 24.93 11.52
CA ARG A 821 -12.76 24.53 12.32
C ARG A 821 -13.99 25.25 11.78
N THR A 822 -15.08 24.53 11.56
CA THR A 822 -16.31 25.14 11.03
C THR A 822 -17.01 26.01 12.06
N GLU A 823 -17.44 27.21 11.67
CA GLU A 823 -18.07 28.22 12.55
C GLU A 823 -19.41 27.76 13.16
N GLU A 824 -20.07 26.76 12.57
CA GLU A 824 -21.28 26.12 13.12
C GLU A 824 -21.04 25.41 14.47
N ASP A 825 -19.77 25.32 14.91
CA ASP A 825 -19.34 24.71 16.17
C ASP A 825 -18.81 25.74 17.21
N ARG A 826 -19.02 27.05 17.00
CA ARG A 826 -18.65 28.12 17.96
C ARG A 826 -19.78 28.48 18.92
#